data_AF-A0A412H586-F1
#
_entry.id   AF-A0A412H586-F1
#
_cell.length_a   1.000
_cell.length_b   1.000
_cell.length_c   1.000
_cell.angle_alpha   90.00
_cell.angle_beta   90.00
_cell.angle_gamma   90.00
#
_symmetry.space_group_name_H-M   'P 1'
#
loop_
_entity.id
_entity.type
_entity.pdbx_description
1 polymer ?
#
loop_
_entity_poly.entity_id
_entity_poly.type
_entity_poly.pdbx_seq_one_letter_code
_entity_poly.pdbx_strand_id
1 'polypeptide(L)'
;MKKHVLTSLLLGTVLSTAYSQKVEWNTPGAGNPFIPGYFADPTVKKFGDTYYVYATTDGSGAGFGPSQVWCSKDFVNWTIMPMNWPDSHWIWAPDVMQHTDGTYRMFYCQPCNVYEGVADTPRGPWKNVLGESEAVLVPDRFVKNAITLDGQTFVDDDGSVYLYWGTWGIYKGFGCGAGKMTSDMKGFVETKLIPNTEVKDFFEAPFVMKRNGIYYFMYSSDSCHDSTYHVQYATSTVGPLGPYTYRGTILKTSADGTVHGPGHHSILQEGDNYYIVYHRHDNPHSNRGFHRQVCIDKLKFNADGSIAPIEGTHSGVGAFAKSVLKSKNLAYRKPVKASSYYDANFVPEYAVDDNNGTLWRPKTMGQEWIEIDLQKVENIRTVWTQFEYGTSYYQYVIETSVDGKKWDVFADKRSNYLAGSPMVDFGDVKARYVRLTTTGTQKNGFAGALWNIKVFGEFETASPQLWMGLSGLDWNGTEWRNDGGMLGGVFQLKSGQVSRKRIDGQEAIVLAPGTCLEFMSPVVNPKEEHTTTVWVYENNRWVSQSADKYVQRGKVVIQSQDKELTLTNFRYYNWKQEEAEKAYDAIVGLVRVEASDKMKRGLLVSLDADDFAVGDTVGYIPNKGVVEGYFETQKAPVIVEEQQGKKAFRFEGEQFFRSSFTLPATLRDNAPYTLEVWVLNPEMAENECVVDFTSSHDEMEKIMLVNGTEPRCGMLNHYGWYEDVGYKEAKSLEGKWQHIYVVFDGRIEKVYINGQLISSKDIQLLIKPIQFVTLGQNAEGNWPFSGYLHALKIWDEALPLKDK
;
A
#
# COMPACT_ATOMS: atom_id res chain seq x y z
N MET A 1 -33.09 -77.64 -19.50
CA MET A 1 -33.16 -76.32 -20.17
C MET A 1 -33.69 -75.29 -19.19
N LYS A 2 -32.83 -74.46 -18.58
CA LYS A 2 -33.23 -73.25 -17.85
C LYS A 2 -32.27 -72.14 -18.28
N LYS A 3 -32.84 -71.05 -18.81
CA LYS A 3 -32.13 -69.84 -19.23
C LYS A 3 -31.69 -69.05 -18.00
N HIS A 4 -30.45 -68.62 -17.95
CA HIS A 4 -30.00 -67.52 -17.10
C HIS A 4 -29.66 -66.32 -17.99
N VAL A 5 -30.29 -65.20 -17.69
CA VAL A 5 -30.05 -63.88 -18.28
C VAL A 5 -28.89 -63.26 -17.51
N LEU A 6 -27.81 -62.91 -18.20
CA LEU A 6 -26.75 -62.06 -17.67
C LEU A 6 -26.99 -60.64 -18.19
N THR A 7 -27.24 -59.70 -17.28
CA THR A 7 -27.34 -58.27 -17.57
C THR A 7 -25.96 -57.65 -17.38
N SER A 8 -25.34 -57.15 -18.44
CA SER A 8 -24.10 -56.38 -18.38
C SER A 8 -24.41 -54.92 -18.10
N LEU A 9 -23.97 -54.42 -16.94
CA LEU A 9 -23.96 -53.00 -16.58
C LEU A 9 -22.78 -52.31 -17.29
N LEU A 10 -23.05 -51.36 -18.19
CA LEU A 10 -22.03 -50.41 -18.65
C LEU A 10 -21.99 -49.23 -17.66
N LEU A 11 -20.91 -49.13 -16.89
CA LEU A 11 -20.57 -47.88 -16.18
C LEU A 11 -19.99 -46.90 -17.19
N GLY A 12 -20.74 -45.83 -17.48
CA GLY A 12 -20.21 -44.65 -18.17
C GLY A 12 -19.52 -43.73 -17.16
N THR A 13 -18.20 -43.62 -17.24
CA THR A 13 -17.43 -42.58 -16.56
C THR A 13 -17.66 -41.24 -17.25
N VAL A 14 -18.39 -40.34 -16.60
CA VAL A 14 -18.46 -38.93 -16.99
C VAL A 14 -17.17 -38.26 -16.51
N LEU A 15 -16.24 -38.02 -17.43
CA LEU A 15 -15.10 -37.13 -17.20
C LEU A 15 -15.63 -35.70 -17.05
N SER A 16 -15.69 -35.20 -15.82
CA SER A 16 -15.87 -33.78 -15.55
C SER A 16 -14.60 -33.05 -15.98
N THR A 17 -14.62 -32.44 -17.16
CA THR A 17 -13.60 -31.45 -17.55
C THR A 17 -13.78 -30.24 -16.65
N ALA A 18 -12.91 -30.07 -15.66
CA ALA A 18 -12.78 -28.80 -14.96
C ALA A 18 -12.41 -27.72 -16.00
N TYR A 19 -13.26 -26.70 -16.15
CA TYR A 19 -12.95 -25.53 -16.96
C TYR A 19 -11.87 -24.74 -16.23
N SER A 20 -10.63 -24.78 -16.73
CA SER A 20 -9.54 -23.92 -16.28
C SER A 20 -9.59 -22.58 -17.03
N GLN A 21 -9.09 -21.51 -16.40
CA GLN A 21 -8.94 -20.21 -17.03
C GLN A 21 -8.23 -20.31 -18.38
N LYS A 22 -8.74 -19.60 -19.39
CA LYS A 22 -8.15 -19.60 -20.74
C LYS A 22 -6.76 -18.94 -20.77
N VAL A 23 -6.52 -18.00 -19.85
CA VAL A 23 -5.26 -17.29 -19.67
C VAL A 23 -4.81 -17.56 -18.24
N GLU A 24 -3.62 -18.15 -18.07
CA GLU A 24 -3.04 -18.38 -16.74
C GLU A 24 -2.63 -17.04 -16.10
N TRP A 25 -2.64 -16.99 -14.78
CA TRP A 25 -2.41 -15.76 -14.00
C TRP A 25 -1.05 -15.10 -14.25
N ASN A 26 -0.04 -15.89 -14.62
CA ASN A 26 1.32 -15.46 -14.93
C ASN A 26 1.61 -15.39 -16.44
N THR A 27 0.57 -15.38 -17.29
CA THR A 27 0.75 -15.22 -18.73
C THR A 27 1.27 -13.81 -19.05
N PRO A 28 2.40 -13.67 -19.76
CA PRO A 28 2.88 -12.34 -20.17
C PRO A 28 1.83 -11.56 -20.97
N GLY A 29 1.57 -10.31 -20.56
CA GLY A 29 0.59 -9.42 -21.16
C GLY A 29 -0.86 -9.72 -20.75
N ALA A 30 -1.08 -10.50 -19.69
CA ALA A 30 -2.40 -10.65 -19.06
C ALA A 30 -2.94 -9.27 -18.63
N GLY A 31 -4.22 -9.01 -18.91
CA GLY A 31 -4.85 -7.70 -18.68
C GLY A 31 -5.45 -7.49 -17.30
N ASN A 32 -5.57 -8.54 -16.49
CA ASN A 32 -6.04 -8.46 -15.09
C ASN A 32 -4.97 -9.00 -14.13
N PRO A 33 -4.60 -8.23 -13.10
CA PRO A 33 -5.12 -6.90 -12.73
C PRO A 33 -4.77 -5.82 -13.78
N PHE A 34 -5.61 -4.79 -13.90
CA PHE A 34 -5.38 -3.76 -14.94
C PHE A 34 -4.57 -2.54 -14.44
N ILE A 35 -4.40 -2.41 -13.12
CA ILE A 35 -3.44 -1.49 -12.49
C ILE A 35 -2.39 -2.28 -11.70
N PRO A 36 -1.13 -1.82 -11.63
CA PRO A 36 -0.09 -2.45 -10.82
C PRO A 36 -0.16 -2.00 -9.36
N GLY A 37 -0.03 -2.95 -8.44
CA GLY A 37 0.00 -2.70 -7.00
C GLY A 37 -1.17 -3.32 -6.26
N TYR A 38 -1.11 -3.18 -4.93
CA TYR A 38 -2.14 -3.68 -4.03
C TYR A 38 -3.16 -2.56 -3.76
N PHE A 39 -4.35 -2.74 -4.29
CA PHE A 39 -5.46 -1.82 -4.16
C PHE A 39 -6.74 -2.61 -4.01
N ALA A 40 -7.61 -2.10 -3.15
CA ALA A 40 -8.88 -2.73 -2.87
C ALA A 40 -10.05 -1.76 -2.99
N ASP A 41 -11.23 -2.32 -2.88
CA ASP A 41 -12.49 -1.58 -2.84
C ASP A 41 -12.63 -0.52 -3.96
N PRO A 42 -12.49 -0.92 -5.24
CA PRO A 42 -12.32 0.02 -6.33
C PRO A 42 -13.63 0.68 -6.74
N THR A 43 -13.61 2.01 -6.81
CA THR A 43 -14.58 2.81 -7.56
C THR A 43 -13.94 3.34 -8.84
N VAL A 44 -14.46 2.88 -9.98
CA VAL A 44 -14.07 3.41 -11.30
C VAL A 44 -15.10 4.42 -11.80
N LYS A 45 -14.63 5.55 -12.33
CA LYS A 45 -15.46 6.54 -13.02
C LYS A 45 -14.76 7.06 -14.27
N LYS A 46 -15.55 7.52 -15.24
CA LYS A 46 -15.05 8.30 -16.38
C LYS A 46 -15.61 9.70 -16.31
N PHE A 47 -14.73 10.68 -16.17
CA PHE A 47 -15.10 12.10 -16.20
C PHE A 47 -14.43 12.74 -17.43
N GLY A 48 -15.26 13.22 -18.36
CA GLY A 48 -14.77 13.65 -19.67
C GLY A 48 -14.15 12.50 -20.46
N ASP A 49 -12.89 12.66 -20.88
CA ASP A 49 -12.12 11.67 -21.64
C ASP A 49 -11.21 10.78 -20.76
N THR A 50 -11.24 10.97 -19.45
CA THR A 50 -10.29 10.37 -18.51
C THR A 50 -10.99 9.41 -17.55
N TYR A 51 -10.40 8.24 -17.37
CA TYR A 51 -10.79 7.24 -16.38
C TYR A 51 -10.07 7.48 -15.06
N TYR A 52 -10.79 7.31 -13.96
CA TYR A 52 -10.31 7.47 -12.59
C TYR A 52 -10.62 6.19 -11.81
N VAL A 53 -9.66 5.69 -11.03
CA VAL A 53 -9.90 4.64 -10.03
C VAL A 53 -9.52 5.15 -8.65
N TYR A 54 -10.50 5.23 -7.77
CA TYR A 54 -10.34 5.48 -6.34
C TYR A 54 -10.40 4.14 -5.64
N ALA A 55 -9.47 3.88 -4.74
CA ALA A 55 -9.34 2.59 -4.10
C ALA A 55 -8.65 2.73 -2.73
N THR A 56 -8.98 1.83 -1.81
CA THR A 56 -8.19 1.59 -0.60
C THR A 56 -6.76 1.25 -1.03
N THR A 57 -5.76 1.92 -0.47
CA THR A 57 -4.35 1.53 -0.66
C THR A 57 -4.06 0.33 0.23
N ASP A 58 -3.81 -0.83 -0.38
CA ASP A 58 -3.69 -2.14 0.28
C ASP A 58 -2.21 -2.58 0.35
N GLY A 59 -1.92 -3.77 0.89
CA GLY A 59 -0.53 -4.23 1.07
C GLY A 59 0.26 -3.35 2.05
N SER A 60 -0.42 -2.74 3.01
CA SER A 60 0.18 -2.00 4.13
C SER A 60 -0.55 -2.36 5.43
N GLY A 61 -0.70 -3.67 5.68
CA GLY A 61 -1.56 -4.19 6.74
C GLY A 61 -3.05 -4.05 6.39
N ALA A 62 -3.88 -3.56 7.31
CA ALA A 62 -5.33 -3.41 7.13
C ALA A 62 -5.73 -2.15 6.33
N GLY A 63 -5.04 -1.89 5.22
CA GLY A 63 -5.33 -0.75 4.33
C GLY A 63 -4.89 0.62 4.86
N PHE A 64 -3.76 0.70 5.57
CA PHE A 64 -3.23 1.95 6.16
C PHE A 64 -2.44 2.85 5.19
N GLY A 65 -2.66 2.68 3.88
CA GLY A 65 -1.98 3.47 2.86
C GLY A 65 -2.66 4.83 2.65
N PRO A 66 -1.96 5.79 2.02
CA PRO A 66 -2.49 7.13 1.82
C PRO A 66 -3.59 7.19 0.76
N SER A 67 -4.33 8.29 0.76
CA SER A 67 -5.30 8.64 -0.28
C SER A 67 -4.63 8.87 -1.64
N GLN A 68 -5.19 8.27 -2.68
CA GLN A 68 -4.65 8.33 -4.04
C GLN A 68 -5.76 8.16 -5.08
N VAL A 69 -5.47 8.57 -6.32
CA VAL A 69 -6.30 8.27 -7.48
C VAL A 69 -5.43 7.81 -8.66
N TRP A 70 -5.86 6.74 -9.33
CA TRP A 70 -5.28 6.31 -10.59
C TRP A 70 -5.98 6.97 -11.76
N CYS A 71 -5.24 7.39 -12.78
CA CYS A 71 -5.78 8.03 -13.97
C CYS A 71 -5.27 7.37 -15.26
N SER A 72 -6.14 7.27 -16.26
CA SER A 72 -5.78 6.81 -17.60
C SER A 72 -6.68 7.43 -18.66
N LYS A 73 -6.14 7.63 -19.87
CA LYS A 73 -6.93 8.03 -21.06
C LYS A 73 -7.28 6.87 -21.99
N ASP A 74 -6.58 5.74 -21.88
CA ASP A 74 -6.76 4.58 -22.76
C ASP A 74 -7.19 3.30 -22.03
N PHE A 75 -7.29 3.36 -20.69
CA PHE A 75 -7.63 2.25 -19.79
C PHE A 75 -6.54 1.19 -19.64
N VAL A 76 -5.34 1.41 -20.20
CA VAL A 76 -4.21 0.49 -20.13
C VAL A 76 -3.02 1.12 -19.43
N ASN A 77 -2.72 2.37 -19.77
CA ASN A 77 -1.58 3.10 -19.22
C ASN A 77 -2.08 3.99 -18.08
N TRP A 78 -1.85 3.52 -16.86
CA TRP A 78 -2.35 4.15 -15.64
C TRP A 78 -1.24 4.90 -14.92
N THR A 79 -1.58 6.05 -14.34
CA THR A 79 -0.69 6.87 -13.51
C THR A 79 -1.35 7.16 -12.19
N ILE A 80 -0.66 6.90 -11.08
CA ILE A 80 -1.14 7.22 -9.74
C ILE A 80 -0.83 8.69 -9.40
N MET A 81 -1.78 9.37 -8.75
CA MET A 81 -1.62 10.72 -8.23
C MET A 81 -2.02 10.77 -6.75
N PRO A 82 -1.21 11.43 -5.90
CA PRO A 82 -1.57 11.62 -4.49
C PRO A 82 -2.75 12.58 -4.36
N MET A 83 -3.60 12.36 -3.37
CA MET A 83 -4.64 13.31 -2.99
C MET A 83 -4.31 13.93 -1.64
N ASN A 84 -4.74 15.18 -1.45
CA ASN A 84 -4.48 15.92 -0.20
C ASN A 84 -5.36 15.48 0.97
N TRP A 85 -6.48 14.81 0.69
CA TRP A 85 -7.46 14.35 1.66
C TRP A 85 -8.21 13.13 1.07
N PRO A 86 -8.64 12.14 1.88
CA PRO A 86 -8.49 12.05 3.34
C PRO A 86 -7.03 11.88 3.75
N ASP A 87 -6.70 12.41 4.93
CA ASP A 87 -5.37 12.36 5.54
C ASP A 87 -5.35 11.56 6.85
N SER A 88 -6.37 10.72 7.06
CA SER A 88 -6.56 9.85 8.23
C SER A 88 -5.74 8.56 8.14
N HIS A 89 -5.68 7.83 9.26
CA HIS A 89 -4.98 6.55 9.36
C HIS A 89 -5.69 5.40 8.60
N TRP A 90 -7.03 5.39 8.61
CA TRP A 90 -7.86 4.47 7.82
C TRP A 90 -8.53 5.23 6.69
N ILE A 91 -8.38 4.73 5.46
CA ILE A 91 -9.00 5.30 4.26
C ILE A 91 -9.52 4.14 3.42
N TRP A 92 -10.72 3.67 3.77
CA TRP A 92 -11.30 2.48 3.17
C TRP A 92 -12.44 2.81 2.21
N ALA A 93 -12.57 1.98 1.17
CA ALA A 93 -13.71 1.87 0.27
C ALA A 93 -14.22 3.22 -0.28
N PRO A 94 -13.38 4.01 -0.98
CA PRO A 94 -13.81 5.28 -1.50
C PRO A 94 -14.81 5.13 -2.67
N ASP A 95 -15.96 5.80 -2.60
CA ASP A 95 -16.84 6.08 -3.73
C ASP A 95 -16.75 7.54 -4.15
N VAL A 96 -16.87 7.81 -5.45
CA VAL A 96 -16.79 9.16 -6.01
C VAL A 96 -17.86 9.39 -7.06
N MET A 97 -18.55 10.51 -7.01
CA MET A 97 -19.51 10.92 -8.03
C MET A 97 -19.38 12.41 -8.36
N GLN A 98 -19.80 12.80 -9.57
CA GLN A 98 -19.99 14.20 -9.91
C GLN A 98 -21.43 14.59 -9.58
N HIS A 99 -21.59 15.55 -8.68
CA HIS A 99 -22.89 16.06 -8.27
C HIS A 99 -23.47 17.00 -9.33
N THR A 100 -24.78 17.24 -9.25
CA THR A 100 -25.52 18.07 -10.22
C THR A 100 -25.10 19.54 -10.25
N ASP A 101 -24.44 20.02 -9.19
CA ASP A 101 -23.81 21.35 -9.11
C ASP A 101 -22.44 21.43 -9.81
N GLY A 102 -21.95 20.32 -10.37
CA GLY A 102 -20.65 20.21 -11.04
C GLY A 102 -19.49 19.86 -10.12
N THR A 103 -19.67 19.90 -8.79
CA THR A 103 -18.66 19.48 -7.82
C THR A 103 -18.50 17.96 -7.79
N TYR A 104 -17.36 17.49 -7.35
CA TYR A 104 -17.10 16.08 -7.10
C TYR A 104 -17.29 15.78 -5.61
N ARG A 105 -17.94 14.66 -5.31
CA ARG A 105 -18.18 14.17 -3.94
C ARG A 105 -17.49 12.84 -3.77
N MET A 106 -16.75 12.69 -2.68
CA MET A 106 -16.07 11.46 -2.31
C MET A 106 -16.57 10.99 -0.96
N PHE A 107 -16.97 9.73 -0.87
CA PHE A 107 -17.34 9.06 0.36
C PHE A 107 -16.26 8.03 0.69
N TYR A 108 -15.78 8.01 1.92
CA TYR A 108 -14.86 6.97 2.38
C TYR A 108 -15.25 6.57 3.80
N CYS A 109 -14.73 5.45 4.29
CA CYS A 109 -14.94 5.03 5.66
C CYS A 109 -13.63 4.87 6.46
N GLN A 110 -13.76 5.15 7.75
CA GLN A 110 -12.90 4.64 8.82
C GLN A 110 -13.67 3.53 9.55
N PRO A 111 -13.09 2.79 10.51
CA PRO A 111 -13.81 1.80 11.29
C PRO A 111 -15.17 2.31 11.78
N CYS A 112 -16.24 1.71 11.24
CA CYS A 112 -17.63 1.98 11.54
C CYS A 112 -18.10 3.44 11.34
N ASN A 113 -17.46 4.26 10.50
CA ASN A 113 -17.88 5.63 10.21
C ASN A 113 -17.68 6.00 8.74
N VAL A 114 -18.65 6.70 8.13
CA VAL A 114 -18.55 7.22 6.76
C VAL A 114 -18.45 8.76 6.78
N TYR A 115 -17.60 9.28 5.90
CA TYR A 115 -17.27 10.69 5.76
C TYR A 115 -17.53 11.14 4.32
N GLU A 116 -17.75 12.43 4.10
CA GLU A 116 -17.89 13.02 2.76
C GLU A 116 -16.89 14.16 2.55
N GLY A 117 -16.19 14.10 1.42
CA GLY A 117 -15.38 15.17 0.87
C GLY A 117 -16.02 15.82 -0.35
N VAL A 118 -15.70 17.09 -0.57
CA VAL A 118 -16.08 17.86 -1.76
C VAL A 118 -14.85 18.48 -2.42
N ALA A 119 -14.82 18.48 -3.76
CA ALA A 119 -13.78 19.11 -4.57
C ALA A 119 -14.35 19.68 -5.87
N ASP A 120 -13.65 20.64 -6.46
CA ASP A 120 -14.00 21.22 -7.78
C ASP A 120 -13.45 20.39 -8.95
N THR A 121 -12.52 19.47 -8.68
CA THR A 121 -11.92 18.57 -9.68
C THR A 121 -11.95 17.12 -9.17
N PRO A 122 -11.89 16.12 -10.07
CA PRO A 122 -11.88 14.72 -9.65
C PRO A 122 -10.60 14.32 -8.88
N ARG A 123 -9.55 15.14 -8.87
CA ARG A 123 -8.29 14.85 -8.17
C ARG A 123 -8.13 15.63 -6.87
N GLY A 124 -9.08 16.52 -6.56
CA GLY A 124 -8.97 17.47 -5.46
C GLY A 124 -8.48 18.86 -5.92
N PRO A 125 -8.07 19.73 -4.97
CA PRO A 125 -7.97 19.46 -3.54
C PRO A 125 -9.33 19.13 -2.92
N TRP A 126 -9.38 18.08 -2.10
CA TRP A 126 -10.56 17.66 -1.36
C TRP A 126 -10.60 18.31 0.02
N LYS A 127 -11.81 18.49 0.55
CA LYS A 127 -12.06 18.91 1.93
C LYS A 127 -13.33 18.26 2.46
N ASN A 128 -13.40 18.00 3.76
CA ASN A 128 -14.61 17.49 4.39
C ASN A 128 -15.78 18.49 4.21
N VAL A 129 -16.93 18.00 3.76
CA VAL A 129 -18.13 18.81 3.46
C VAL A 129 -18.70 19.53 4.70
N LEU A 130 -18.46 18.97 5.88
CA LEU A 130 -18.90 19.51 7.17
C LEU A 130 -17.95 20.58 7.75
N GLY A 131 -16.80 20.80 7.11
CA GLY A 131 -15.86 21.89 7.42
C GLY A 131 -14.70 21.49 8.35
N GLU A 132 -14.88 20.51 9.22
CA GLU A 132 -13.82 19.92 10.05
C GLU A 132 -13.36 18.60 9.44
N SER A 133 -12.05 18.31 9.38
CA SER A 133 -11.53 17.12 8.66
C SER A 133 -12.12 15.79 9.18
N GLU A 134 -12.24 15.66 10.50
CA GLU A 134 -12.73 14.46 11.21
C GLU A 134 -14.25 14.45 11.44
N ALA A 135 -15.00 15.40 10.88
CA ALA A 135 -16.45 15.42 11.06
C ALA A 135 -17.10 14.23 10.33
N VAL A 136 -17.75 13.35 11.11
CA VAL A 136 -18.42 12.15 10.62
C VAL A 136 -19.77 12.51 10.00
N LEU A 137 -20.01 12.07 8.76
CA LEU A 137 -21.32 12.24 8.10
C LEU A 137 -22.31 11.16 8.58
N VAL A 138 -21.89 9.90 8.59
CA VAL A 138 -22.71 8.77 9.04
C VAL A 138 -21.97 8.04 10.14
N PRO A 139 -22.38 8.19 11.41
CA PRO A 139 -21.75 7.47 12.52
C PRO A 139 -22.15 5.99 12.53
N ASP A 140 -21.45 5.19 13.34
CA ASP A 140 -21.77 3.77 13.50
C ASP A 140 -23.25 3.57 13.85
N ARG A 141 -23.90 2.64 13.14
CA ARG A 141 -25.30 2.26 13.35
C ARG A 141 -26.28 3.43 13.34
N PHE A 142 -25.98 4.46 12.54
CA PHE A 142 -26.91 5.56 12.27
C PHE A 142 -28.31 5.05 11.88
N VAL A 143 -28.35 4.00 11.05
CA VAL A 143 -29.51 3.13 10.91
C VAL A 143 -29.33 1.91 11.81
N LYS A 144 -30.28 1.68 12.71
CA LYS A 144 -30.25 0.54 13.64
C LYS A 144 -30.05 -0.78 12.90
N ASN A 145 -29.11 -1.59 13.37
CA ASN A 145 -28.71 -2.89 12.79
C ASN A 145 -28.04 -2.83 11.40
N ALA A 146 -27.54 -1.66 10.98
CA ALA A 146 -26.60 -1.54 9.87
C ALA A 146 -25.25 -1.06 10.42
N ILE A 147 -24.17 -1.83 10.28
CA ILE A 147 -22.83 -1.38 10.68
C ILE A 147 -22.28 -0.47 9.58
N THR A 148 -21.68 0.68 9.95
CA THR A 148 -21.41 1.75 8.99
C THR A 148 -20.05 1.64 8.32
N LEU A 149 -19.96 0.94 7.18
CA LEU A 149 -18.80 0.92 6.27
C LEU A 149 -19.27 0.97 4.80
N ASP A 150 -18.32 1.09 3.86
CA ASP A 150 -18.53 0.97 2.42
C ASP A 150 -19.64 1.90 1.89
N GLY A 151 -19.50 3.20 2.17
CA GLY A 151 -20.43 4.22 1.70
C GLY A 151 -20.41 4.34 0.18
N GLN A 152 -21.54 4.04 -0.47
CA GLN A 152 -21.65 3.99 -1.93
C GLN A 152 -22.89 4.75 -2.41
N THR A 153 -22.71 5.60 -3.42
CA THR A 153 -23.73 6.52 -3.92
C THR A 153 -24.47 6.00 -5.14
N PHE A 154 -25.74 6.40 -5.25
CA PHE A 154 -26.55 6.24 -6.45
C PHE A 154 -27.29 7.55 -6.73
N VAL A 155 -27.22 8.02 -7.98
CA VAL A 155 -27.95 9.19 -8.44
C VAL A 155 -29.10 8.71 -9.32
N ASP A 156 -30.34 9.01 -8.93
CA ASP A 156 -31.53 8.65 -9.73
C ASP A 156 -31.78 9.67 -10.85
N ASP A 157 -32.67 9.33 -11.79
CA ASP A 157 -32.98 10.14 -12.97
C ASP A 157 -33.50 11.56 -12.63
N ASP A 158 -34.05 11.74 -11.42
CA ASP A 158 -34.55 13.04 -10.92
C ASP A 158 -33.46 13.91 -10.27
N GLY A 159 -32.21 13.43 -10.25
CA GLY A 159 -31.08 14.09 -9.60
C GLY A 159 -30.97 13.86 -8.10
N SER A 160 -31.88 13.09 -7.49
CA SER A 160 -31.78 12.71 -6.09
C SER A 160 -30.60 11.78 -5.85
N VAL A 161 -29.84 12.07 -4.79
CA VAL A 161 -28.74 11.22 -4.36
C VAL A 161 -29.18 10.31 -3.22
N TYR A 162 -28.79 9.04 -3.32
CA TYR A 162 -28.97 8.02 -2.30
C TYR A 162 -27.60 7.51 -1.87
N LEU A 163 -27.39 7.33 -0.57
CA LEU A 163 -26.21 6.67 -0.01
C LEU A 163 -26.62 5.32 0.58
N TYR A 164 -25.81 4.30 0.31
CA TYR A 164 -25.92 2.95 0.87
C TYR A 164 -24.64 2.66 1.65
N TRP A 165 -24.76 1.94 2.76
CA TRP A 165 -23.63 1.54 3.59
C TRP A 165 -23.94 0.26 4.33
N GLY A 166 -22.91 -0.48 4.71
CA GLY A 166 -23.09 -1.75 5.41
C GLY A 166 -21.84 -2.60 5.39
N THR A 167 -21.55 -3.24 6.51
CA THR A 167 -20.71 -4.45 6.60
C THR A 167 -21.33 -5.42 7.61
N TRP A 168 -20.91 -6.69 7.61
CA TRP A 168 -21.38 -7.75 8.53
C TRP A 168 -22.90 -7.84 8.69
N GLY A 169 -23.68 -7.51 7.65
CA GLY A 169 -25.15 -7.55 7.73
C GLY A 169 -25.77 -8.95 7.65
N ILE A 170 -24.93 -9.99 7.74
CA ILE A 170 -25.30 -11.42 7.68
C ILE A 170 -26.11 -11.87 8.91
N TYR A 171 -26.06 -11.14 10.02
CA TYR A 171 -26.77 -11.51 11.25
C TYR A 171 -28.29 -11.32 11.13
N LYS A 172 -29.06 -12.15 11.84
CA LYS A 172 -30.53 -12.06 11.83
C LYS A 172 -31.00 -10.65 12.24
N GLY A 173 -31.77 -9.99 11.37
CA GLY A 173 -32.31 -8.65 11.62
C GLY A 173 -31.35 -7.50 11.29
N PHE A 174 -30.20 -7.80 10.68
CA PHE A 174 -29.26 -6.83 10.12
C PHE A 174 -29.46 -6.72 8.60
N GLY A 175 -28.75 -5.79 7.99
CA GLY A 175 -28.77 -5.56 6.55
C GLY A 175 -27.99 -4.30 6.18
N CYS A 176 -28.37 -3.70 5.05
CA CYS A 176 -27.76 -2.49 4.53
C CYS A 176 -28.51 -1.25 5.01
N GLY A 177 -27.80 -0.27 5.54
CA GLY A 177 -28.35 1.06 5.78
C GLY A 177 -28.38 1.84 4.47
N ALA A 178 -29.48 2.53 4.21
CA ALA A 178 -29.62 3.36 3.03
C ALA A 178 -30.43 4.62 3.33
N GLY A 179 -30.22 5.69 2.57
CA GLY A 179 -31.00 6.91 2.73
C GLY A 179 -30.94 7.84 1.54
N LYS A 180 -32.01 8.62 1.35
CA LYS A 180 -32.05 9.74 0.40
C LYS A 180 -31.37 10.94 1.05
N MET A 181 -30.35 11.49 0.39
CA MET A 181 -29.60 12.61 0.92
C MET A 181 -30.37 13.93 0.80
N THR A 182 -30.07 14.88 1.68
CA THR A 182 -30.50 16.28 1.55
C THR A 182 -29.79 16.94 0.38
N SER A 183 -30.37 18.00 -0.18
CA SER A 183 -29.80 18.68 -1.36
C SER A 183 -28.46 19.37 -1.09
N ASP A 184 -28.14 19.68 0.17
CA ASP A 184 -26.83 20.20 0.58
C ASP A 184 -25.79 19.10 0.82
N MET A 185 -26.19 17.83 0.69
CA MET A 185 -25.41 16.63 0.94
C MET A 185 -24.97 16.43 2.41
N LYS A 186 -25.51 17.20 3.37
CA LYS A 186 -25.04 17.15 4.77
C LYS A 186 -25.87 16.25 5.68
N GLY A 187 -26.76 15.44 5.12
CA GLY A 187 -27.63 14.55 5.88
C GLY A 187 -28.64 13.82 5.01
N PHE A 188 -29.73 13.37 5.64
CA PHE A 188 -30.74 12.53 4.99
C PHE A 188 -32.14 13.11 5.14
N VAL A 189 -32.93 13.04 4.06
CA VAL A 189 -34.37 13.31 4.05
C VAL A 189 -35.14 12.11 4.61
N GLU A 190 -34.69 10.91 4.27
CA GLU A 190 -35.22 9.64 4.78
C GLU A 190 -34.10 8.60 4.86
N THR A 191 -34.21 7.68 5.81
CA THR A 191 -33.33 6.51 5.94
C THR A 191 -34.13 5.24 6.14
N LYS A 192 -33.54 4.10 5.75
CA LYS A 192 -34.15 2.78 5.82
C LYS A 192 -33.09 1.71 6.03
N LEU A 193 -33.44 0.67 6.78
CA LEU A 193 -32.72 -0.61 6.76
C LEU A 193 -33.28 -1.46 5.62
N ILE A 194 -32.45 -1.82 4.65
CA ILE A 194 -32.75 -2.86 3.66
C ILE A 194 -32.34 -4.19 4.29
N PRO A 195 -33.30 -5.04 4.71
CA PRO A 195 -33.00 -6.21 5.51
C PRO A 195 -32.33 -7.30 4.68
N ASN A 196 -31.50 -8.12 5.31
CA ASN A 196 -30.88 -9.29 4.67
C ASN A 196 -31.88 -10.38 4.22
N THR A 197 -33.17 -10.22 4.48
CA THR A 197 -34.24 -11.03 3.86
C THR A 197 -34.55 -10.61 2.43
N GLU A 198 -34.28 -9.36 2.06
CA GLU A 198 -34.40 -8.83 0.69
C GLU A 198 -33.08 -8.96 -0.08
N VAL A 199 -31.96 -8.71 0.63
CA VAL A 199 -30.57 -8.89 0.15
C VAL A 199 -29.90 -10.03 0.90
N LYS A 200 -30.17 -11.25 0.45
CA LYS A 200 -29.73 -12.48 1.11
C LYS A 200 -28.23 -12.53 1.34
N ASP A 201 -27.81 -12.90 2.54
CA ASP A 201 -26.40 -13.07 2.94
C ASP A 201 -25.56 -11.79 2.74
N PHE A 202 -26.17 -10.61 2.83
CA PHE A 202 -25.48 -9.33 2.71
C PHE A 202 -24.32 -9.24 3.72
N PHE A 203 -23.09 -9.18 3.22
CA PHE A 203 -21.91 -8.89 4.02
C PHE A 203 -21.61 -7.40 3.93
N GLU A 204 -21.16 -6.88 2.78
CA GLU A 204 -20.73 -5.49 2.60
C GLU A 204 -20.78 -4.99 1.13
N ALA A 205 -20.11 -3.87 0.82
CA ALA A 205 -19.90 -3.33 -0.52
C ALA A 205 -21.17 -3.12 -1.36
N PRO A 206 -22.16 -2.34 -0.88
CA PRO A 206 -23.38 -2.12 -1.64
C PRO A 206 -23.12 -1.31 -2.91
N PHE A 207 -23.69 -1.71 -4.05
CA PHE A 207 -23.63 -0.92 -5.29
C PHE A 207 -25.01 -0.93 -5.97
N VAL A 208 -25.56 0.26 -6.21
CA VAL A 208 -26.86 0.40 -6.87
C VAL A 208 -26.72 1.09 -8.22
N MET A 209 -27.33 0.50 -9.24
CA MET A 209 -27.50 1.13 -10.55
C MET A 209 -28.93 0.97 -11.06
N LYS A 210 -29.34 1.83 -11.98
CA LYS A 210 -30.65 1.75 -12.63
C LYS A 210 -30.48 1.48 -14.12
N ARG A 211 -31.29 0.57 -14.65
CA ARG A 211 -31.35 0.29 -16.10
C ARG A 211 -32.76 -0.13 -16.48
N ASN A 212 -33.32 0.51 -17.51
CA ASN A 212 -34.67 0.22 -18.04
C ASN A 212 -35.76 0.19 -16.95
N GLY A 213 -35.71 1.13 -16.00
CA GLY A 213 -36.67 1.24 -14.89
C GLY A 213 -36.49 0.20 -13.78
N ILE A 214 -35.44 -0.63 -13.83
CA ILE A 214 -35.09 -1.60 -12.79
C ILE A 214 -33.89 -1.09 -12.01
N TYR A 215 -33.99 -1.07 -10.69
CA TYR A 215 -32.89 -0.84 -9.77
C TYR A 215 -32.22 -2.17 -9.46
N TYR A 216 -30.91 -2.25 -9.72
CA TYR A 216 -30.06 -3.40 -9.44
C TYR A 216 -29.20 -3.07 -8.23
N PHE A 217 -29.39 -3.80 -7.14
CA PHE A 217 -28.57 -3.71 -5.95
C PHE A 217 -27.65 -4.93 -5.89
N MET A 218 -26.38 -4.70 -6.21
CA MET A 218 -25.29 -5.66 -6.10
C MET A 218 -24.55 -5.48 -4.77
N TYR A 219 -24.03 -6.55 -4.19
CA TYR A 219 -23.34 -6.52 -2.89
C TYR A 219 -22.44 -7.75 -2.72
N SER A 220 -21.46 -7.65 -1.83
CA SER A 220 -20.59 -8.77 -1.49
C SER A 220 -21.15 -9.62 -0.34
N SER A 221 -20.79 -10.90 -0.34
CA SER A 221 -21.23 -11.90 0.64
C SER A 221 -20.09 -12.81 1.08
N ASP A 222 -20.29 -13.47 2.22
CA ASP A 222 -19.31 -14.33 2.92
C ASP A 222 -18.00 -13.59 3.30
N SER A 223 -16.91 -14.32 3.55
CA SER A 223 -15.71 -13.80 4.20
C SER A 223 -14.77 -13.14 3.20
N CYS A 224 -14.55 -11.82 3.33
CA CYS A 224 -13.56 -11.07 2.57
C CYS A 224 -12.10 -11.54 2.77
N HIS A 225 -11.85 -12.44 3.73
CA HIS A 225 -10.52 -12.97 3.99
C HIS A 225 -10.16 -14.21 3.16
N ASP A 226 -11.11 -14.83 2.46
CA ASP A 226 -10.88 -16.13 1.81
C ASP A 226 -11.68 -16.32 0.50
N SER A 227 -11.56 -17.52 -0.08
CA SER A 227 -12.19 -17.90 -1.36
C SER A 227 -13.71 -17.81 -1.40
N THR A 228 -14.38 -17.67 -0.24
CA THR A 228 -15.84 -17.62 -0.18
C THR A 228 -16.40 -16.25 -0.58
N TYR A 229 -15.57 -15.19 -0.54
CA TYR A 229 -15.99 -13.85 -0.94
C TYR A 229 -16.49 -13.83 -2.39
N HIS A 230 -17.69 -13.27 -2.58
CA HIS A 230 -18.38 -13.29 -3.88
C HIS A 230 -19.42 -12.16 -3.98
N VAL A 231 -19.81 -11.79 -5.21
CA VAL A 231 -20.82 -10.77 -5.48
C VAL A 231 -22.18 -11.40 -5.82
N GLN A 232 -23.23 -10.89 -5.19
CA GLN A 232 -24.62 -11.24 -5.43
C GLN A 232 -25.43 -10.00 -5.81
N TYR A 233 -26.68 -10.20 -6.24
CA TYR A 233 -27.56 -9.07 -6.51
C TYR A 233 -29.05 -9.34 -6.25
N ALA A 234 -29.77 -8.25 -6.08
CA ALA A 234 -31.21 -8.17 -5.98
C ALA A 234 -31.75 -7.04 -6.88
N THR A 235 -33.06 -7.04 -7.17
CA THR A 235 -33.68 -6.03 -8.02
C THR A 235 -34.95 -5.44 -7.42
N SER A 236 -35.23 -4.18 -7.71
CA SER A 236 -36.48 -3.47 -7.36
C SER A 236 -37.01 -2.74 -8.61
N THR A 237 -38.33 -2.68 -8.76
CA THR A 237 -39.03 -1.82 -9.73
C THR A 237 -39.85 -0.72 -9.05
N VAL A 238 -39.77 -0.64 -7.72
CA VAL A 238 -40.54 0.31 -6.90
C VAL A 238 -39.75 1.60 -6.69
N GLY A 239 -38.45 1.46 -6.41
CA GLY A 239 -37.57 2.58 -6.13
C GLY A 239 -36.21 2.14 -5.60
N PRO A 240 -35.30 3.11 -5.40
CA PRO A 240 -33.93 2.86 -4.95
C PRO A 240 -33.87 2.29 -3.52
N LEU A 241 -34.82 2.61 -2.63
CA LEU A 241 -34.87 2.06 -1.28
C LEU A 241 -35.65 0.73 -1.18
N GLY A 242 -35.89 0.06 -2.32
CA GLY A 242 -36.58 -1.22 -2.39
C GLY A 242 -38.12 -1.12 -2.26
N PRO A 243 -38.81 -2.21 -1.91
CA PRO A 243 -38.26 -3.50 -1.52
C PRO A 243 -37.53 -4.22 -2.65
N TYR A 244 -36.49 -4.98 -2.30
CA TYR A 244 -35.66 -5.75 -3.23
C TYR A 244 -36.06 -7.23 -3.28
N THR A 245 -35.91 -7.83 -4.46
CA THR A 245 -36.05 -9.27 -4.69
C THR A 245 -34.70 -9.86 -5.10
N TYR A 246 -34.16 -10.76 -4.30
CA TYR A 246 -32.92 -11.48 -4.56
C TYR A 246 -32.92 -12.21 -5.90
N ARG A 247 -31.78 -12.21 -6.61
CA ARG A 247 -31.62 -12.78 -7.96
C ARG A 247 -30.47 -13.78 -8.11
N GLY A 248 -29.50 -13.81 -7.20
CA GLY A 248 -28.43 -14.82 -7.23
C GLY A 248 -27.02 -14.24 -7.16
N THR A 249 -26.04 -15.15 -7.12
CA THR A 249 -24.61 -14.88 -7.28
C THR A 249 -24.25 -14.58 -8.73
N ILE A 250 -23.43 -13.55 -8.95
CA ILE A 250 -22.97 -13.14 -10.30
C ILE A 250 -21.45 -13.23 -10.48
N LEU A 251 -20.63 -13.11 -9.43
CA LEU A 251 -19.18 -13.24 -9.51
C LEU A 251 -18.68 -13.99 -8.28
N LYS A 252 -17.79 -14.96 -8.44
CA LYS A 252 -17.26 -15.80 -7.36
C LYS A 252 -15.89 -16.36 -7.74
N THR A 253 -15.22 -17.00 -6.78
CA THR A 253 -13.93 -17.67 -7.01
C THR A 253 -13.98 -18.62 -8.22
N SER A 254 -12.98 -18.53 -9.10
CA SER A 254 -12.87 -19.36 -10.30
C SER A 254 -12.70 -20.84 -9.95
N ALA A 255 -13.06 -21.73 -10.88
CA ALA A 255 -13.01 -23.17 -10.63
C ALA A 255 -11.60 -23.70 -10.35
N ASP A 256 -10.57 -23.05 -10.89
CA ASP A 256 -9.15 -23.32 -10.62
C ASP A 256 -8.57 -22.53 -9.44
N GLY A 257 -9.36 -21.65 -8.83
CA GLY A 257 -8.99 -20.90 -7.62
C GLY A 257 -7.98 -19.77 -7.82
N THR A 258 -7.67 -19.37 -9.06
CA THR A 258 -6.69 -18.30 -9.35
C THR A 258 -7.32 -16.89 -9.40
N VAL A 259 -8.62 -16.80 -9.67
CA VAL A 259 -9.42 -15.62 -9.35
C VAL A 259 -10.07 -15.91 -8.00
N HIS A 260 -9.41 -15.52 -6.92
CA HIS A 260 -9.77 -15.90 -5.56
C HIS A 260 -10.37 -14.74 -4.79
N GLY A 261 -11.50 -15.00 -4.12
CA GLY A 261 -12.22 -14.02 -3.31
C GLY A 261 -12.59 -12.74 -4.07
N PRO A 262 -13.19 -12.79 -5.28
CA PRO A 262 -13.60 -11.57 -5.96
C PRO A 262 -14.84 -10.95 -5.28
N GLY A 263 -14.74 -9.71 -4.80
CA GLY A 263 -15.88 -9.04 -4.18
C GLY A 263 -15.90 -7.54 -4.46
N HIS A 264 -15.81 -6.68 -3.42
CA HIS A 264 -16.09 -5.24 -3.49
C HIS A 264 -15.87 -4.64 -4.88
N HIS A 265 -16.92 -4.03 -5.43
CA HIS A 265 -16.98 -3.72 -6.85
C HIS A 265 -17.68 -2.41 -7.15
N SER A 266 -17.42 -1.91 -8.36
CA SER A 266 -18.17 -0.84 -9.01
C SER A 266 -18.44 -1.22 -10.48
N ILE A 267 -19.38 -0.51 -11.12
CA ILE A 267 -19.72 -0.73 -12.53
C ILE A 267 -19.26 0.44 -13.40
N LEU A 268 -18.50 0.13 -14.45
CA LEU A 268 -18.17 1.05 -15.54
C LEU A 268 -19.11 0.81 -16.72
N GLN A 269 -19.68 1.90 -17.25
CA GLN A 269 -20.43 1.87 -18.50
C GLN A 269 -19.64 2.57 -19.61
N GLU A 270 -19.41 1.88 -20.73
CA GLU A 270 -18.83 2.42 -21.96
C GLU A 270 -19.78 2.21 -23.13
N GLY A 271 -20.48 3.28 -23.52
CA GLY A 271 -21.60 3.20 -24.46
C GLY A 271 -22.68 2.26 -23.93
N ASP A 272 -23.03 1.24 -24.71
CA ASP A 272 -24.02 0.22 -24.32
C ASP A 272 -23.42 -0.96 -23.54
N ASN A 273 -22.09 -0.99 -23.33
CA ASN A 273 -21.41 -2.07 -22.62
C ASN A 273 -21.24 -1.73 -21.14
N TYR A 274 -21.39 -2.75 -20.30
CA TYR A 274 -21.16 -2.67 -18.86
C TYR A 274 -20.00 -3.58 -18.48
N TYR A 275 -19.24 -3.15 -17.48
CA TYR A 275 -18.10 -3.87 -16.94
C TYR A 275 -18.16 -3.80 -15.42
N ILE A 276 -17.89 -4.93 -14.77
CA ILE A 276 -17.68 -4.97 -13.33
C ILE A 276 -16.19 -4.76 -13.06
N VAL A 277 -15.87 -3.76 -12.25
CA VAL A 277 -14.53 -3.54 -11.70
C VAL A 277 -14.56 -3.97 -10.25
N TYR A 278 -13.68 -4.88 -9.88
CA TYR A 278 -13.69 -5.56 -8.59
C TYR A 278 -12.26 -5.81 -8.13
N HIS A 279 -12.05 -6.08 -6.85
CA HIS A 279 -10.76 -6.61 -6.40
C HIS A 279 -10.81 -8.14 -6.26
N ARG A 280 -9.65 -8.79 -6.36
CA ARG A 280 -9.41 -10.18 -5.96
C ARG A 280 -8.15 -10.26 -5.10
N HIS A 281 -7.88 -11.41 -4.48
CA HIS A 281 -6.57 -11.64 -3.83
C HIS A 281 -5.45 -11.80 -4.87
N ASP A 282 -4.24 -11.43 -4.49
CA ASP A 282 -3.02 -11.55 -5.30
C ASP A 282 -2.66 -13.00 -5.64
N ASN A 283 -1.77 -13.21 -6.61
CA ASN A 283 -1.24 -14.54 -6.91
C ASN A 283 0.29 -14.54 -6.70
N PRO A 284 0.86 -15.50 -5.94
CA PRO A 284 0.16 -16.47 -5.09
C PRO A 284 -0.58 -15.78 -3.94
N HIS A 285 -1.73 -16.34 -3.53
CA HIS A 285 -2.60 -15.74 -2.50
C HIS A 285 -1.82 -15.45 -1.21
N SER A 286 -1.62 -14.18 -0.91
CA SER A 286 -1.19 -13.73 0.41
C SER A 286 -2.32 -14.00 1.42
N ASN A 287 -1.96 -14.22 2.68
CA ASN A 287 -2.94 -14.66 3.66
C ASN A 287 -3.99 -13.58 3.95
N ARG A 288 -5.23 -14.05 4.18
CA ARG A 288 -6.40 -13.26 4.61
C ARG A 288 -6.84 -12.10 3.68
N GLY A 289 -6.37 -12.05 2.43
CA GLY A 289 -6.83 -11.03 1.49
C GLY A 289 -6.32 -9.62 1.80
N PHE A 290 -5.19 -9.48 2.50
CA PHE A 290 -4.55 -8.17 2.75
C PHE A 290 -3.71 -7.63 1.58
N HIS A 291 -3.61 -8.41 0.50
CA HIS A 291 -3.00 -8.00 -0.75
C HIS A 291 -3.99 -8.24 -1.87
N ARG A 292 -4.82 -7.23 -2.14
CA ARG A 292 -5.84 -7.29 -3.19
C ARG A 292 -5.41 -6.53 -4.43
N GLN A 293 -5.88 -6.99 -5.59
CA GLN A 293 -5.56 -6.40 -6.88
C GLN A 293 -6.83 -6.14 -7.70
N VAL A 294 -6.88 -5.01 -8.38
CA VAL A 294 -8.08 -4.52 -9.09
C VAL A 294 -8.17 -5.10 -10.51
N CYS A 295 -9.27 -5.78 -10.77
CA CYS A 295 -9.60 -6.48 -12.00
C CYS A 295 -10.87 -5.90 -12.65
N ILE A 296 -11.06 -6.21 -13.93
CA ILE A 296 -12.24 -5.81 -14.71
C ILE A 296 -12.69 -6.95 -15.62
N ASP A 297 -14.00 -7.18 -15.68
CA ASP A 297 -14.60 -8.13 -16.61
C ASP A 297 -15.95 -7.64 -17.13
N LYS A 298 -16.39 -8.18 -18.27
CA LYS A 298 -17.62 -7.73 -18.94
C LYS A 298 -18.86 -8.19 -18.17
N LEU A 299 -19.74 -7.25 -17.83
CA LEU A 299 -21.06 -7.51 -17.28
C LEU A 299 -22.09 -7.55 -18.42
N LYS A 300 -22.95 -8.58 -18.44
CA LYS A 300 -23.99 -8.74 -19.47
C LYS A 300 -25.36 -8.90 -18.83
N PHE A 301 -26.34 -8.24 -19.43
CA PHE A 301 -27.75 -8.42 -19.10
C PHE A 301 -28.39 -9.37 -20.11
N ASN A 302 -29.17 -10.33 -19.61
CA ASN A 302 -30.06 -11.14 -20.41
C ASN A 302 -31.25 -10.31 -20.90
N ALA A 303 -31.99 -10.84 -21.87
CA ALA A 303 -33.15 -10.16 -22.47
C ALA A 303 -34.26 -9.86 -21.44
N ASP A 304 -34.38 -10.68 -20.40
CA ASP A 304 -35.34 -10.49 -19.29
C ASP A 304 -34.89 -9.49 -18.22
N GLY A 305 -33.70 -8.89 -18.40
CA GLY A 305 -33.10 -7.95 -17.47
C GLY A 305 -32.29 -8.60 -16.35
N SER A 306 -32.20 -9.93 -16.25
CA SER A 306 -31.28 -10.57 -15.30
C SER A 306 -29.81 -10.36 -15.68
N ILE A 307 -28.90 -10.38 -14.70
CA ILE A 307 -27.45 -10.31 -14.95
C ILE A 307 -26.97 -11.74 -15.20
N ALA A 308 -26.25 -11.94 -16.30
CA ALA A 308 -25.62 -13.23 -16.57
C ALA A 308 -24.45 -13.48 -15.62
N PRO A 309 -24.17 -14.73 -15.21
CA PRO A 309 -22.98 -15.05 -14.43
C PRO A 309 -21.71 -14.51 -15.11
N ILE A 310 -20.87 -13.88 -14.30
CA ILE A 310 -19.61 -13.26 -14.69
C ILE A 310 -18.50 -14.23 -14.29
N GLU A 311 -17.68 -14.60 -15.25
CA GLU A 311 -16.43 -15.31 -15.02
C GLU A 311 -15.33 -14.25 -14.90
N GLY A 312 -14.76 -14.11 -13.70
CA GLY A 312 -13.57 -13.27 -13.54
C GLY A 312 -12.40 -13.87 -14.33
N THR A 313 -11.61 -13.05 -15.00
CA THR A 313 -10.53 -13.53 -15.90
C THR A 313 -9.17 -12.92 -15.58
N HIS A 314 -8.11 -13.56 -16.08
CA HIS A 314 -6.77 -12.94 -16.17
C HIS A 314 -6.58 -12.11 -17.44
N SER A 315 -7.44 -12.26 -18.45
CA SER A 315 -7.32 -11.51 -19.71
C SER A 315 -7.70 -10.04 -19.60
N GLY A 316 -8.60 -9.68 -18.67
CA GLY A 316 -9.16 -8.34 -18.60
C GLY A 316 -9.89 -7.93 -19.89
N VAL A 317 -10.03 -6.62 -20.11
CA VAL A 317 -10.82 -6.05 -21.22
C VAL A 317 -9.99 -5.25 -22.24
N GLY A 318 -8.71 -5.03 -21.97
CA GLY A 318 -7.82 -4.25 -22.84
C GLY A 318 -8.17 -2.76 -22.89
N ALA A 319 -7.82 -2.11 -24.01
CA ALA A 319 -7.96 -0.67 -24.17
C ALA A 319 -9.39 -0.26 -24.59
N PHE A 320 -9.87 0.85 -24.03
CA PHE A 320 -11.11 1.51 -24.47
C PHE A 320 -10.89 2.70 -25.39
N ALA A 321 -9.64 3.17 -25.52
CA ALA A 321 -9.27 4.21 -26.48
C ALA A 321 -7.95 3.89 -27.17
N LYS A 322 -7.56 4.74 -28.12
CA LYS A 322 -6.24 4.65 -28.76
C LYS A 322 -5.15 4.82 -27.70
N SER A 323 -4.11 4.00 -27.78
CA SER A 323 -3.02 4.07 -26.82
C SER A 323 -2.39 5.47 -26.78
N VAL A 324 -2.06 5.90 -25.56
CA VAL A 324 -1.33 7.14 -25.32
C VAL A 324 0.18 7.03 -25.61
N LEU A 325 0.70 5.81 -25.73
CA LEU A 325 2.11 5.56 -26.01
C LEU A 325 2.43 5.75 -27.50
N LYS A 326 3.63 6.29 -27.78
CA LYS A 326 4.14 6.55 -29.13
C LYS A 326 4.96 5.38 -29.68
N SER A 327 5.52 4.56 -28.80
CA SER A 327 6.39 3.43 -29.15
C SER A 327 6.08 2.17 -28.35
N LYS A 328 6.57 1.04 -28.83
CA LYS A 328 6.42 -0.26 -28.16
C LYS A 328 7.40 -0.40 -26.99
N ASN A 329 7.05 -1.21 -26.00
CA ASN A 329 7.96 -1.64 -24.95
C ASN A 329 9.06 -2.55 -25.54
N LEU A 330 10.31 -2.10 -25.50
CA LEU A 330 11.50 -2.80 -25.97
C LEU A 330 11.96 -3.89 -24.99
N ALA A 331 11.62 -3.76 -23.70
CA ALA A 331 11.96 -4.71 -22.65
C ALA A 331 11.01 -5.91 -22.59
N TYR A 332 9.83 -5.83 -23.22
CA TYR A 332 8.82 -6.88 -23.17
C TYR A 332 9.39 -8.25 -23.55
N ARG A 333 9.34 -9.17 -22.57
CA ARG A 333 9.81 -10.57 -22.62
C ARG A 333 11.29 -10.72 -23.00
N LYS A 334 12.11 -9.73 -22.65
CA LYS A 334 13.55 -9.79 -22.86
C LYS A 334 14.24 -10.61 -21.77
N PRO A 335 15.40 -11.22 -22.07
CA PRO A 335 16.20 -11.90 -21.06
C PRO A 335 16.59 -10.93 -19.94
N VAL A 336 16.49 -11.42 -18.71
CA VAL A 336 16.81 -10.66 -17.51
C VAL A 336 17.79 -11.43 -16.62
N LYS A 337 18.55 -10.68 -15.82
CA LYS A 337 19.30 -11.17 -14.66
C LYS A 337 18.97 -10.27 -13.49
N ALA A 338 19.03 -10.82 -12.28
CA ALA A 338 18.89 -10.03 -11.07
C ALA A 338 19.95 -10.44 -10.05
N SER A 339 20.18 -9.58 -9.06
CA SER A 339 20.97 -9.88 -7.88
C SER A 339 20.45 -11.12 -7.15
N SER A 340 19.13 -11.22 -7.02
CA SER A 340 18.44 -12.32 -6.37
C SER A 340 16.94 -12.32 -6.72
N TYR A 341 16.24 -13.36 -6.31
CA TYR A 341 14.77 -13.40 -6.27
C TYR A 341 14.31 -14.24 -5.08
N TYR A 342 13.14 -13.93 -4.53
CA TYR A 342 12.65 -14.51 -3.27
C TYR A 342 12.40 -16.02 -3.41
N ASP A 343 11.57 -16.42 -4.37
CA ASP A 343 11.33 -17.82 -4.75
C ASP A 343 10.74 -17.91 -6.19
N ALA A 344 10.30 -19.10 -6.60
CA ALA A 344 9.76 -19.37 -7.94
C ALA A 344 8.49 -18.57 -8.31
N ASN A 345 7.80 -17.97 -7.34
CA ASN A 345 6.64 -17.11 -7.57
C ASN A 345 7.02 -15.64 -7.82
N PHE A 346 8.30 -15.27 -7.64
CA PHE A 346 8.75 -13.88 -7.72
C PHE A 346 9.99 -13.69 -8.62
N VAL A 347 10.02 -14.40 -9.74
CA VAL A 347 11.18 -14.45 -10.64
C VAL A 347 11.42 -13.11 -11.38
N PRO A 348 12.66 -12.78 -11.79
CA PRO A 348 12.97 -11.52 -12.46
C PRO A 348 12.22 -11.28 -13.78
N GLU A 349 11.85 -12.34 -14.50
CA GLU A 349 11.15 -12.26 -15.78
C GLU A 349 9.78 -11.58 -15.67
N TYR A 350 9.17 -11.65 -14.48
CA TYR A 350 7.91 -10.97 -14.19
C TYR A 350 8.01 -9.45 -14.24
N ALA A 351 9.20 -8.87 -14.05
CA ALA A 351 9.35 -7.42 -14.20
C ALA A 351 9.26 -6.95 -15.66
N VAL A 352 9.31 -7.84 -16.66
CA VAL A 352 9.36 -7.49 -18.08
C VAL A 352 8.27 -8.19 -18.91
N ASP A 353 7.23 -8.70 -18.27
CA ASP A 353 6.18 -9.48 -18.93
C ASP A 353 4.89 -8.69 -19.21
N ASP A 354 4.83 -7.39 -18.88
CA ASP A 354 3.65 -6.52 -19.00
C ASP A 354 2.39 -7.11 -18.34
N ASN A 355 2.53 -7.83 -17.22
CA ASN A 355 1.43 -8.36 -16.43
C ASN A 355 1.44 -7.75 -15.02
N ASN A 356 0.39 -7.01 -14.66
CA ASN A 356 0.31 -6.38 -13.34
C ASN A 356 -0.05 -7.36 -12.21
N GLY A 357 -0.23 -8.65 -12.52
CA GLY A 357 -0.53 -9.73 -11.58
C GLY A 357 0.70 -10.50 -11.12
N THR A 358 1.86 -10.21 -11.70
CA THR A 358 3.14 -10.87 -11.44
C THR A 358 4.16 -9.85 -10.94
N LEU A 359 5.04 -10.26 -10.03
CA LEU A 359 5.97 -9.37 -9.35
C LEU A 359 7.37 -10.01 -9.32
N TRP A 360 8.41 -9.29 -9.74
CA TRP A 360 9.77 -9.64 -9.32
C TRP A 360 10.02 -9.10 -7.91
N ARG A 361 10.42 -9.98 -6.98
CA ARG A 361 10.81 -9.60 -5.63
C ARG A 361 12.21 -10.16 -5.33
N PRO A 362 13.19 -9.31 -4.97
CA PRO A 362 14.50 -9.80 -4.56
C PRO A 362 14.43 -10.53 -3.22
N LYS A 363 15.45 -11.35 -2.94
CA LYS A 363 15.51 -12.18 -1.73
C LYS A 363 15.82 -11.36 -0.47
N THR A 364 16.49 -10.22 -0.60
CA THR A 364 16.90 -9.39 0.52
C THR A 364 16.47 -7.93 0.33
N MET A 365 16.69 -7.11 1.35
CA MET A 365 16.40 -5.68 1.38
C MET A 365 17.66 -4.82 1.17
N GLY A 366 18.68 -5.40 0.52
CA GLY A 366 19.96 -4.73 0.25
C GLY A 366 19.90 -3.80 -0.98
N GLN A 367 21.07 -3.55 -1.58
CA GLN A 367 21.15 -2.89 -2.89
C GLN A 367 20.91 -3.91 -4.00
N GLU A 368 19.64 -4.24 -4.23
CA GLU A 368 19.20 -5.21 -5.22
C GLU A 368 19.13 -4.58 -6.62
N TRP A 369 19.41 -5.36 -7.65
CA TRP A 369 19.44 -4.91 -9.04
C TRP A 369 18.79 -5.89 -10.00
N ILE A 370 18.24 -5.37 -11.09
CA ILE A 370 17.76 -6.13 -12.25
C ILE A 370 18.40 -5.56 -13.53
N GLU A 371 18.86 -6.45 -14.40
CA GLU A 371 19.50 -6.17 -15.67
C GLU A 371 18.67 -6.80 -16.80
N ILE A 372 18.36 -6.01 -17.82
CA ILE A 372 17.59 -6.41 -19.01
C ILE A 372 18.53 -6.41 -20.21
N ASP A 373 18.60 -7.51 -20.95
CA ASP A 373 19.28 -7.58 -22.26
C ASP A 373 18.25 -7.38 -23.39
N LEU A 374 18.26 -6.21 -24.04
CA LEU A 374 17.38 -5.93 -25.19
C LEU A 374 17.71 -6.78 -26.44
N GLN A 375 18.80 -7.55 -26.38
CA GLN A 375 19.37 -8.47 -27.37
C GLN A 375 20.07 -7.79 -28.55
N LYS A 376 19.86 -6.49 -28.75
CA LYS A 376 20.58 -5.65 -29.71
C LYS A 376 20.64 -4.22 -29.19
N VAL A 377 21.52 -3.42 -29.78
CA VAL A 377 21.58 -1.99 -29.49
C VAL A 377 20.31 -1.33 -30.03
N GLU A 378 19.53 -0.74 -29.13
CA GLU A 378 18.33 0.05 -29.40
C GLU A 378 18.57 1.51 -29.02
N ASN A 379 17.72 2.39 -29.53
CA ASN A 379 17.62 3.73 -28.99
C ASN A 379 16.73 3.71 -27.74
N ILE A 380 17.20 4.28 -26.63
CA ILE A 380 16.50 4.32 -25.35
C ILE A 380 16.29 5.78 -24.97
N ARG A 381 15.01 6.17 -24.83
CA ARG A 381 14.61 7.53 -24.49
C ARG A 381 13.76 7.65 -23.25
N THR A 382 13.01 6.61 -22.94
CA THR A 382 12.19 6.56 -21.73
C THR A 382 12.30 5.20 -21.06
N VAL A 383 12.45 5.20 -19.73
CA VAL A 383 12.29 4.01 -18.89
C VAL A 383 11.15 4.27 -17.92
N TRP A 384 10.18 3.36 -17.87
CA TRP A 384 9.10 3.37 -16.89
C TRP A 384 9.35 2.29 -15.86
N THR A 385 9.27 2.65 -14.58
CA THR A 385 9.43 1.71 -13.46
C THR A 385 8.18 1.73 -12.59
N GLN A 386 7.57 0.58 -12.38
CA GLN A 386 6.40 0.40 -11.52
C GLN A 386 6.82 -0.47 -10.32
N PHE A 387 7.24 0.17 -9.24
CA PHE A 387 7.63 -0.48 -7.99
C PHE A 387 6.42 -1.10 -7.28
N GLU A 388 6.66 -2.07 -6.40
CA GLU A 388 5.64 -2.79 -5.62
C GLU A 388 4.62 -1.85 -4.96
N TYR A 389 5.11 -0.78 -4.32
CA TYR A 389 4.29 0.22 -3.63
C TYR A 389 4.36 1.59 -4.31
N GLY A 390 3.47 1.87 -5.26
CA GLY A 390 3.43 3.14 -6.01
C GLY A 390 3.13 4.39 -5.16
N THR A 391 2.65 4.22 -3.92
CA THR A 391 2.36 5.30 -2.95
C THR A 391 3.56 5.62 -2.04
N SER A 392 4.69 4.94 -2.20
CA SER A 392 5.95 5.22 -1.50
C SER A 392 7.05 5.51 -2.51
N TYR A 393 7.99 6.39 -2.16
CA TYR A 393 9.11 6.67 -3.04
C TYR A 393 10.22 5.63 -2.90
N TYR A 394 10.95 5.46 -4.00
CA TYR A 394 12.15 4.65 -4.10
C TYR A 394 13.30 5.52 -4.58
N GLN A 395 14.50 5.24 -4.08
CA GLN A 395 15.76 5.80 -4.53
C GLN A 395 16.48 4.73 -5.34
N TYR A 396 16.93 5.08 -6.53
CA TYR A 396 17.52 4.12 -7.46
C TYR A 396 18.45 4.79 -8.46
N VAL A 397 19.19 3.99 -9.21
CA VAL A 397 19.94 4.43 -10.39
C VAL A 397 19.58 3.53 -11.56
N ILE A 398 19.38 4.12 -12.74
CA ILE A 398 19.25 3.42 -13.99
C ILE A 398 20.54 3.63 -14.77
N GLU A 399 21.15 2.53 -15.19
CA GLU A 399 22.36 2.51 -15.99
C GLU A 399 22.10 1.79 -17.31
N THR A 400 22.85 2.17 -18.34
CA THR A 400 22.77 1.53 -19.65
C THR A 400 24.15 1.12 -20.13
N SER A 401 24.20 0.09 -20.98
CA SER A 401 25.45 -0.41 -21.54
C SER A 401 25.25 -0.95 -22.96
N VAL A 402 26.28 -0.82 -23.79
CA VAL A 402 26.33 -1.48 -25.11
C VAL A 402 26.83 -2.92 -24.99
N ASP A 403 27.71 -3.21 -24.02
CA ASP A 403 28.47 -4.46 -23.92
C ASP A 403 28.23 -5.26 -22.63
N GLY A 404 27.45 -4.73 -21.69
CA GLY A 404 27.17 -5.32 -20.38
C GLY A 404 28.32 -5.22 -19.38
N LYS A 405 29.41 -4.51 -19.73
CA LYS A 405 30.62 -4.39 -18.91
C LYS A 405 30.86 -2.96 -18.47
N LYS A 406 30.81 -2.01 -19.41
CA LYS A 406 30.91 -0.58 -19.10
C LYS A 406 29.50 0.00 -19.01
N TRP A 407 29.20 0.61 -17.88
CA TRP A 407 27.88 1.15 -17.56
C TRP A 407 27.96 2.66 -17.46
N ASP A 408 27.04 3.33 -18.16
CA ASP A 408 26.85 4.77 -18.10
C ASP A 408 25.49 5.06 -17.44
N VAL A 409 25.44 6.06 -16.56
CA VAL A 409 24.21 6.44 -15.87
C VAL A 409 23.22 7.03 -16.88
N PHE A 410 22.03 6.43 -16.97
CA PHE A 410 20.89 6.93 -17.73
C PHE A 410 20.05 7.89 -16.87
N ALA A 411 19.77 7.50 -15.62
CA ALA A 411 19.06 8.34 -14.66
C ALA A 411 19.58 8.10 -13.24
N ASP A 412 19.86 9.18 -12.50
CA ASP A 412 20.25 9.14 -11.09
C ASP A 412 19.10 9.64 -10.21
N LYS A 413 18.48 8.72 -9.49
CA LYS A 413 17.35 8.95 -8.58
C LYS A 413 17.70 8.57 -7.14
N ARG A 414 18.99 8.55 -6.80
CA ARG A 414 19.45 8.19 -5.45
C ARG A 414 18.98 9.17 -4.37
N SER A 415 18.60 10.39 -4.76
CA SER A 415 18.04 11.43 -3.90
C SER A 415 16.54 11.65 -4.11
N ASN A 416 15.83 10.73 -4.80
CA ASN A 416 14.39 10.86 -5.03
C ASN A 416 13.58 10.82 -3.72
N TYR A 417 12.60 11.71 -3.60
CA TYR A 417 11.62 11.78 -2.52
C TYR A 417 10.17 11.81 -3.02
N LEU A 418 9.95 11.57 -4.32
CA LEU A 418 8.63 11.56 -4.93
C LEU A 418 8.16 10.12 -5.17
N ALA A 419 6.98 9.79 -4.64
CA ALA A 419 6.29 8.54 -4.94
C ALA A 419 5.60 8.63 -6.31
N GLY A 420 5.46 7.50 -6.99
CA GLY A 420 4.82 7.46 -8.30
C GLY A 420 4.81 6.08 -8.93
N SER A 421 3.83 5.87 -9.80
CA SER A 421 3.71 4.69 -10.63
C SER A 421 3.01 5.09 -11.94
N PRO A 422 3.68 4.93 -13.10
CA PRO A 422 5.10 4.64 -13.22
C PRO A 422 5.97 5.81 -12.71
N MET A 423 7.16 5.50 -12.20
CA MET A 423 8.29 6.42 -12.23
C MET A 423 8.79 6.51 -13.68
N VAL A 424 9.04 7.71 -14.18
CA VAL A 424 9.36 7.95 -15.59
C VAL A 424 10.68 8.70 -15.73
N ASP A 425 11.66 8.04 -16.31
CA ASP A 425 13.00 8.57 -16.51
C ASP A 425 13.30 8.77 -18.00
N PHE A 426 13.94 9.89 -18.33
CA PHE A 426 14.21 10.28 -19.71
C PHE A 426 15.71 10.39 -19.98
N GLY A 427 16.12 10.03 -21.20
CA GLY A 427 17.46 10.19 -21.73
C GLY A 427 17.46 10.14 -23.26
N ASP A 428 18.62 10.03 -23.89
CA ASP A 428 18.73 9.76 -25.33
C ASP A 428 20.05 9.04 -25.61
N VAL A 429 20.02 7.72 -25.47
CA VAL A 429 21.21 6.88 -25.56
C VAL A 429 20.98 5.69 -26.49
N LYS A 430 22.07 5.19 -27.07
CA LYS A 430 22.08 3.90 -27.78
C LYS A 430 22.70 2.84 -26.88
N ALA A 431 21.92 1.86 -26.47
CA ALA A 431 22.38 0.81 -25.57
C ALA A 431 21.65 -0.51 -25.83
N ARG A 432 22.23 -1.61 -25.34
CA ARG A 432 21.67 -2.96 -25.39
C ARG A 432 21.17 -3.42 -24.02
N TYR A 433 21.84 -3.01 -22.96
CA TYR A 433 21.52 -3.41 -21.60
C TYR A 433 20.96 -2.22 -20.81
N VAL A 434 19.99 -2.50 -19.97
CA VAL A 434 19.43 -1.55 -18.99
C VAL A 434 19.52 -2.21 -17.62
N ARG A 435 20.08 -1.53 -16.62
CA ARG A 435 20.12 -2.01 -15.24
C ARG A 435 19.47 -0.99 -14.32
N LEU A 436 18.56 -1.44 -13.47
CA LEU A 436 18.03 -0.68 -12.36
C LEU A 436 18.61 -1.25 -11.07
N THR A 437 19.20 -0.37 -10.25
CA THR A 437 19.68 -0.72 -8.89
C THR A 437 18.91 0.11 -7.87
N THR A 438 18.20 -0.56 -6.96
CA THR A 438 17.53 0.10 -5.84
C THR A 438 18.59 0.46 -4.79
N THR A 439 18.63 1.73 -4.41
CA THR A 439 19.55 2.27 -3.41
C THR A 439 18.83 2.73 -2.15
N GLY A 440 17.49 2.76 -2.18
CA GLY A 440 16.70 3.17 -1.05
C GLY A 440 15.21 3.19 -1.21
N THR A 441 14.54 3.35 -0.07
CA THR A 441 13.10 3.35 0.05
C THR A 441 12.66 4.37 1.12
N GLN A 442 11.41 4.79 1.04
CA GLN A 442 10.76 5.61 2.06
C GLN A 442 10.56 4.84 3.37
N LYS A 443 10.23 3.55 3.28
CA LYS A 443 9.94 2.66 4.42
C LYS A 443 10.91 1.48 4.47
N ASN A 444 11.22 1.02 5.68
CA ASN A 444 11.98 -0.21 5.86
C ASN A 444 11.15 -1.46 5.49
N GLY A 445 11.84 -2.50 5.00
CA GLY A 445 11.20 -3.73 4.52
C GLY A 445 10.66 -3.67 3.09
N PHE A 446 10.86 -2.56 2.37
CA PHE A 446 10.48 -2.43 0.96
C PHE A 446 11.69 -2.84 0.10
N ALA A 447 11.58 -3.96 -0.61
CA ALA A 447 12.74 -4.62 -1.24
C ALA A 447 13.22 -4.00 -2.56
N GLY A 448 12.50 -2.99 -3.07
CA GLY A 448 12.66 -2.54 -4.46
C GLY A 448 12.11 -3.53 -5.48
N ALA A 449 11.09 -4.30 -5.10
CA ALA A 449 10.37 -5.21 -5.99
C ALA A 449 9.61 -4.45 -7.09
N LEU A 450 9.44 -5.08 -8.26
CA LEU A 450 8.89 -4.45 -9.47
C LEU A 450 7.73 -5.25 -10.04
N TRP A 451 6.61 -4.56 -10.30
CA TRP A 451 5.54 -5.07 -11.16
C TRP A 451 6.00 -5.04 -12.62
N ASN A 452 6.53 -3.90 -13.07
CA ASN A 452 7.04 -3.77 -14.42
C ASN A 452 8.21 -2.78 -14.51
N ILE A 453 9.14 -3.06 -15.43
CA ILE A 453 10.10 -2.12 -15.98
C ILE A 453 9.99 -2.14 -17.51
N LYS A 454 9.65 -1.00 -18.09
CA LYS A 454 9.38 -0.84 -19.53
C LYS A 454 10.38 0.12 -20.14
N VAL A 455 10.87 -0.19 -21.34
CA VAL A 455 11.91 0.58 -22.04
C VAL A 455 11.36 1.03 -23.39
N PHE A 456 11.47 2.31 -23.71
CA PHE A 456 10.88 2.89 -24.91
C PHE A 456 11.91 3.64 -25.76
N GLY A 457 11.70 3.60 -27.08
CA GLY A 457 12.55 4.29 -28.06
C GLY A 457 12.15 5.74 -28.33
N GLU A 458 10.96 6.15 -27.88
CA GLU A 458 10.43 7.51 -28.00
C GLU A 458 10.28 8.16 -26.62
N PHE A 459 10.10 9.48 -26.61
CA PHE A 459 9.77 10.23 -25.40
C PHE A 459 8.29 10.06 -25.03
N GLU A 460 8.00 9.17 -24.09
CA GLU A 460 6.65 8.89 -23.59
C GLU A 460 6.25 9.86 -22.48
N THR A 461 5.47 10.89 -22.84
CA THR A 461 5.15 12.04 -21.97
C THR A 461 3.67 12.16 -21.61
N ALA A 462 2.87 11.13 -21.90
CA ALA A 462 1.41 11.20 -21.83
C ALA A 462 0.83 11.02 -20.41
N SER A 463 1.62 10.49 -19.47
CA SER A 463 1.22 10.30 -18.07
C SER A 463 1.22 11.63 -17.32
N PRO A 464 0.12 12.07 -16.67
CA PRO A 464 0.09 13.30 -15.88
C PRO A 464 0.94 13.15 -14.61
N GLN A 465 2.00 13.95 -14.48
CA GLN A 465 3.06 13.81 -13.47
C GLN A 465 3.66 15.15 -13.03
N LEU A 466 4.04 15.23 -11.75
CA LEU A 466 4.89 16.31 -11.24
C LEU A 466 6.32 16.06 -11.72
N TRP A 467 6.66 16.66 -12.84
CA TRP A 467 7.96 16.52 -13.50
C TRP A 467 9.07 17.24 -12.75
N MET A 468 8.81 18.44 -12.23
CA MET A 468 9.74 19.16 -11.35
C MET A 468 9.08 19.55 -10.05
N GLY A 469 9.75 19.32 -8.94
CA GLY A 469 9.31 19.77 -7.62
C GLY A 469 10.52 20.17 -6.80
N LEU A 470 10.83 21.47 -6.76
CA LEU A 470 12.06 22.01 -6.19
C LEU A 470 11.78 23.03 -5.08
N SER A 471 12.53 22.92 -3.99
CA SER A 471 12.54 23.80 -2.82
C SER A 471 13.98 24.23 -2.52
N GLY A 472 14.19 25.17 -1.59
CA GLY A 472 15.55 25.54 -1.19
C GLY A 472 16.37 24.39 -0.58
N LEU A 473 15.72 23.32 -0.09
CA LEU A 473 16.41 22.13 0.43
C LEU A 473 17.21 21.40 -0.66
N ASP A 474 16.77 21.47 -1.90
CA ASP A 474 17.37 20.71 -3.00
C ASP A 474 18.59 21.43 -3.61
N TRP A 475 19.01 22.58 -3.06
CA TRP A 475 20.26 23.26 -3.42
C TRP A 475 21.42 22.70 -2.59
N ASN A 476 22.40 22.09 -3.25
CA ASN A 476 23.55 21.46 -2.60
C ASN A 476 24.80 22.36 -2.49
N GLY A 477 24.69 23.63 -2.90
CA GLY A 477 25.81 24.57 -2.97
C GLY A 477 26.30 24.87 -4.38
N THR A 478 26.05 23.98 -5.35
CA THR A 478 26.48 24.13 -6.75
C THR A 478 25.34 23.92 -7.76
N GLU A 479 24.37 23.08 -7.42
CA GLU A 479 23.28 22.63 -8.29
C GLU A 479 21.95 22.67 -7.52
N TRP A 480 20.86 22.98 -8.23
CA TRP A 480 19.50 22.80 -7.71
C TRP A 480 18.93 21.50 -8.25
N ARG A 481 18.84 20.46 -7.42
CA ARG A 481 18.56 19.09 -7.85
C ARG A 481 17.08 18.78 -7.87
N ASN A 482 16.57 18.16 -8.93
CA ASN A 482 15.15 17.82 -9.02
C ASN A 482 14.79 16.54 -8.25
N ASP A 483 15.02 16.57 -6.95
CA ASP A 483 14.88 15.44 -6.04
C ASP A 483 13.41 15.16 -5.66
N GLY A 484 12.52 16.14 -5.85
CA GLY A 484 11.08 16.01 -5.64
C GLY A 484 10.25 15.93 -6.92
N GLY A 485 10.87 15.64 -8.07
CA GLY A 485 10.21 15.58 -9.37
C GLY A 485 10.53 14.31 -10.15
N MET A 486 9.63 13.92 -11.06
CA MET A 486 9.80 12.73 -11.88
C MET A 486 10.90 12.89 -12.94
N LEU A 487 11.21 14.09 -13.41
CA LEU A 487 12.36 14.30 -14.30
C LEU A 487 13.68 14.14 -13.54
N GLY A 488 14.63 13.38 -14.09
CA GLY A 488 16.02 13.44 -13.62
C GLY A 488 16.68 14.77 -14.00
N GLY A 489 17.78 15.13 -13.33
CA GLY A 489 18.62 16.27 -13.69
C GLY A 489 18.67 17.37 -12.64
N VAL A 490 19.38 18.45 -13.00
CA VAL A 490 19.69 19.56 -12.09
C VAL A 490 19.64 20.91 -12.83
N PHE A 491 19.29 21.99 -12.13
CA PHE A 491 19.63 23.32 -12.60
C PHE A 491 21.11 23.57 -12.31
N GLN A 492 21.88 23.83 -13.36
CA GLN A 492 23.28 24.22 -13.27
C GLN A 492 23.43 25.73 -13.23
N LEU A 493 24.31 26.21 -12.35
CA LEU A 493 24.75 27.59 -12.33
C LEU A 493 25.62 27.90 -13.55
N LYS A 494 25.13 28.77 -14.44
CA LYS A 494 25.86 29.22 -15.65
C LYS A 494 26.62 30.51 -15.42
N SER A 495 26.08 31.40 -14.58
CA SER A 495 26.71 32.67 -14.17
C SER A 495 26.14 33.16 -12.86
N GLY A 496 26.86 34.02 -12.16
CA GLY A 496 26.41 34.67 -10.93
C GLY A 496 26.61 33.81 -9.67
N GLN A 497 25.76 34.02 -8.67
CA GLN A 497 25.87 33.37 -7.35
C GLN A 497 24.49 33.04 -6.80
N VAL A 498 24.38 31.85 -6.20
CA VAL A 498 23.18 31.38 -5.51
C VAL A 498 23.55 31.12 -4.06
N SER A 499 22.71 31.59 -3.14
CA SER A 499 22.79 31.23 -1.72
C SER A 499 21.49 30.57 -1.28
N ARG A 500 21.54 29.75 -0.22
CA ARG A 500 20.35 29.19 0.41
C ARG A 500 20.03 30.00 1.66
N LYS A 501 18.75 30.36 1.85
CA LYS A 501 18.28 31.07 3.06
C LYS A 501 16.93 30.51 3.51
N ARG A 502 16.69 30.52 4.81
CA ARG A 502 15.36 30.29 5.38
C ARG A 502 14.64 31.63 5.56
N ILE A 503 13.49 31.79 4.90
CA ILE A 503 12.71 33.03 4.88
C ILE A 503 11.24 32.68 5.12
N ASP A 504 10.63 33.27 6.15
CA ASP A 504 9.24 33.01 6.57
C ASP A 504 8.91 31.52 6.66
N GLY A 505 9.80 30.76 7.31
CA GLY A 505 9.64 29.32 7.53
C GLY A 505 10.00 28.43 6.34
N GLN A 506 10.15 28.98 5.14
CA GLN A 506 10.47 28.26 3.91
C GLN A 506 11.98 28.23 3.63
N GLU A 507 12.49 27.09 3.20
CA GLU A 507 13.82 26.99 2.63
C GLU A 507 13.79 27.47 1.17
N ALA A 508 14.65 28.42 0.84
CA ALA A 508 14.67 29.08 -0.46
C ALA A 508 16.09 29.24 -1.01
N ILE A 509 16.17 29.33 -2.34
CA ILE A 509 17.38 29.82 -3.02
C ILE A 509 17.26 31.31 -3.28
N VAL A 510 18.39 31.99 -3.26
CA VAL A 510 18.54 33.43 -3.45
C VAL A 510 19.59 33.66 -4.53
N LEU A 511 19.13 34.10 -5.70
CA LEU A 511 19.96 34.41 -6.86
C LEU A 511 20.41 35.87 -6.77
N ALA A 512 21.71 36.11 -6.68
CA ALA A 512 22.29 37.46 -6.80
C ALA A 512 21.98 38.06 -8.17
N PRO A 513 22.02 39.40 -8.36
CA PRO A 513 21.84 40.02 -9.68
C PRO A 513 22.73 39.41 -10.77
N GLY A 514 22.20 39.20 -11.99
CA GLY A 514 22.91 38.61 -13.13
C GLY A 514 23.12 37.09 -13.07
N THR A 515 22.48 36.39 -12.13
CA THR A 515 22.59 34.94 -11.94
C THR A 515 21.72 34.17 -12.92
N CYS A 516 22.30 33.14 -13.54
CA CYS A 516 21.64 32.27 -14.51
C CYS A 516 21.69 30.82 -14.05
N LEU A 517 20.51 30.21 -13.88
CA LEU A 517 20.32 28.78 -13.67
C LEU A 517 19.67 28.16 -14.90
N GLU A 518 20.21 27.03 -15.37
CA GLU A 518 19.68 26.30 -16.52
C GLU A 518 19.49 24.82 -16.21
N PHE A 519 18.29 24.31 -16.45
CA PHE A 519 17.95 22.89 -16.42
C PHE A 519 17.69 22.41 -17.85
N MET A 520 18.36 21.34 -18.27
CA MET A 520 18.19 20.76 -19.61
C MET A 520 17.31 19.52 -19.55
N SER A 521 16.30 19.43 -20.41
CA SER A 521 15.54 18.20 -20.60
C SER A 521 14.86 18.18 -21.98
N PRO A 522 14.98 17.07 -22.73
CA PRO A 522 14.45 16.97 -24.09
C PRO A 522 12.90 17.01 -24.14
N VAL A 523 12.23 16.76 -23.01
CA VAL A 523 10.76 16.70 -22.94
C VAL A 523 10.12 18.01 -22.48
N VAL A 524 10.90 18.96 -21.97
CA VAL A 524 10.38 20.29 -21.59
C VAL A 524 10.10 21.10 -22.86
N ASN A 525 8.85 21.51 -23.05
CA ASN A 525 8.45 22.28 -24.23
C ASN A 525 7.27 23.21 -23.90
N PRO A 526 7.39 24.54 -24.09
CA PRO A 526 6.33 25.50 -23.78
C PRO A 526 5.11 25.40 -24.71
N LYS A 527 5.16 24.57 -25.76
CA LYS A 527 4.02 24.32 -26.66
C LYS A 527 3.20 23.09 -26.26
N GLU A 528 3.75 22.21 -25.43
CA GLU A 528 3.01 21.05 -24.92
C GLU A 528 2.11 21.48 -23.77
N GLU A 529 1.17 20.61 -23.39
CA GLU A 529 0.33 20.85 -22.22
C GLU A 529 1.19 20.83 -20.94
N HIS A 530 1.10 21.87 -20.12
CA HIS A 530 1.83 21.99 -18.86
C HIS A 530 1.21 23.03 -17.93
N THR A 531 1.60 22.97 -16.66
CA THR A 531 1.42 24.04 -15.68
C THR A 531 2.74 24.25 -14.96
N THR A 532 3.20 25.50 -14.86
CA THR A 532 4.38 25.81 -14.06
C THR A 532 4.13 26.93 -13.07
N THR A 533 4.59 26.72 -11.84
CA THR A 533 4.48 27.69 -10.76
C THR A 533 5.78 27.79 -10.00
N VAL A 534 6.02 28.95 -9.39
CA VAL A 534 7.15 29.17 -8.49
C VAL A 534 6.73 30.18 -7.43
N TRP A 535 7.19 29.98 -6.20
CA TRP A 535 7.02 30.97 -5.15
C TRP A 535 8.20 31.94 -5.18
N VAL A 536 7.87 33.23 -5.29
CA VAL A 536 8.84 34.33 -5.24
C VAL A 536 8.62 35.12 -3.96
N TYR A 537 9.71 35.47 -3.28
CA TYR A 537 9.64 36.31 -2.08
C TYR A 537 9.69 37.78 -2.47
N GLU A 538 8.55 38.47 -2.39
CA GLU A 538 8.41 39.88 -2.77
C GLU A 538 7.50 40.62 -1.78
N ASN A 539 7.83 41.88 -1.46
CA ASN A 539 7.06 42.70 -0.51
C ASN A 539 6.84 42.02 0.86
N ASN A 540 7.90 41.37 1.39
CA ASN A 540 7.89 40.64 2.66
C ASN A 540 6.83 39.54 2.78
N ARG A 541 6.57 38.82 1.68
CA ARG A 541 5.71 37.63 1.67
C ARG A 541 6.04 36.71 0.50
N TRP A 542 5.68 35.45 0.63
CA TRP A 542 5.68 34.49 -0.48
C TRP A 542 4.50 34.76 -1.41
N VAL A 543 4.77 34.78 -2.72
CA VAL A 543 3.75 34.90 -3.76
C VAL A 543 3.98 33.80 -4.79
N SER A 544 2.98 32.94 -4.99
CA SER A 544 2.99 31.98 -6.10
C SER A 544 2.71 32.72 -7.42
N GLN A 545 3.54 32.47 -8.43
CA GLN A 545 3.46 33.07 -9.76
C GLN A 545 3.60 31.98 -10.82
N SER A 546 3.06 32.22 -12.04
CA SER A 546 3.39 31.36 -13.19
C SER A 546 4.89 31.43 -13.48
N ALA A 547 5.47 30.26 -13.76
CA ALA A 547 6.88 30.11 -14.10
C ALA A 547 7.10 29.96 -15.62
N ASP A 548 6.06 30.13 -16.46
CA ASP A 548 6.11 29.83 -17.90
C ASP A 548 7.14 30.68 -18.64
N LYS A 549 7.42 31.89 -18.12
CA LYS A 549 8.49 32.78 -18.64
C LYS A 549 9.89 32.15 -18.60
N TYR A 550 10.11 31.14 -17.76
CA TYR A 550 11.37 30.41 -17.65
C TYR A 550 11.42 29.17 -18.56
N VAL A 551 10.28 28.71 -19.08
CA VAL A 551 10.19 27.49 -19.87
C VAL A 551 10.55 27.77 -21.32
N GLN A 552 11.53 27.04 -21.84
CA GLN A 552 11.98 27.11 -23.23
C GLN A 552 11.99 25.71 -23.83
N ARG A 553 12.07 25.61 -25.16
CA ARG A 553 12.16 24.30 -25.82
C ARG A 553 13.46 23.60 -25.40
N GLY A 554 13.33 22.45 -24.76
CA GLY A 554 14.43 21.61 -24.32
C GLY A 554 15.07 22.02 -22.98
N LYS A 555 14.57 23.07 -22.32
CA LYS A 555 15.19 23.60 -21.10
C LYS A 555 14.32 24.55 -20.29
N VAL A 556 14.68 24.74 -19.02
CA VAL A 556 14.17 25.82 -18.16
C VAL A 556 15.34 26.74 -17.80
N VAL A 557 15.17 28.05 -18.00
CA VAL A 557 16.20 29.06 -17.73
C VAL A 557 15.65 30.11 -16.77
N ILE A 558 16.26 30.21 -15.60
CA ILE A 558 15.94 31.23 -14.59
C ILE A 558 17.09 32.25 -14.58
N GLN A 559 16.77 33.50 -14.91
CA GLN A 559 17.73 34.60 -14.96
C GLN A 559 17.27 35.70 -14.00
N SER A 560 18.07 35.98 -12.97
CA SER A 560 17.93 37.24 -12.21
C SER A 560 18.54 38.38 -13.03
N GLN A 561 17.83 39.51 -13.06
CA GLN A 561 18.23 40.69 -13.82
C GLN A 561 19.12 41.59 -12.95
N ASP A 562 18.72 42.85 -12.73
CA ASP A 562 19.41 43.86 -11.92
C ASP A 562 19.17 43.72 -10.41
N LYS A 563 18.27 42.81 -9.99
CA LYS A 563 17.88 42.61 -8.59
C LYS A 563 18.03 41.15 -8.16
N GLU A 564 18.15 40.97 -6.85
CA GLU A 564 18.09 39.66 -6.20
C GLU A 564 16.74 38.99 -6.48
N LEU A 565 16.76 37.68 -6.74
CA LEU A 565 15.57 36.87 -6.97
C LEU A 565 15.55 35.70 -5.98
N THR A 566 14.57 35.68 -5.10
CA THR A 566 14.41 34.64 -4.07
C THR A 566 13.28 33.70 -4.43
N LEU A 567 13.59 32.40 -4.58
CA LEU A 567 12.69 31.38 -5.13
C LEU A 567 12.59 30.16 -4.22
N THR A 568 11.40 29.55 -4.19
CA THR A 568 11.16 28.20 -3.67
C THR A 568 9.93 27.59 -4.35
N ASN A 569 9.58 26.34 -4.04
CA ASN A 569 8.40 25.63 -4.55
C ASN A 569 8.23 25.75 -6.08
N PHE A 570 9.32 25.59 -6.84
CA PHE A 570 9.23 25.54 -8.30
C PHE A 570 8.62 24.20 -8.71
N ARG A 571 7.48 24.26 -9.38
CA ARG A 571 6.73 23.10 -9.86
C ARG A 571 6.59 23.13 -11.37
N TYR A 572 6.79 21.99 -12.01
CA TYR A 572 6.43 21.75 -13.40
C TYR A 572 5.58 20.49 -13.46
N TYR A 573 4.34 20.65 -13.90
CA TYR A 573 3.42 19.57 -14.23
C TYR A 573 3.30 19.46 -15.74
N ASN A 574 3.28 18.25 -16.30
CA ASN A 574 3.05 18.03 -17.73
C ASN A 574 1.56 17.90 -18.09
N TRP A 575 0.69 18.49 -17.28
CA TRP A 575 -0.75 18.63 -17.55
C TRP A 575 -1.22 20.02 -17.13
N LYS A 576 -2.41 20.42 -17.58
CA LYS A 576 -3.07 21.65 -17.14
C LYS A 576 -3.78 21.45 -15.81
N GLN A 577 -3.29 22.12 -14.77
CA GLN A 577 -4.00 22.22 -13.51
C GLN A 577 -5.20 23.15 -13.64
N GLU A 578 -6.30 22.75 -13.02
CA GLU A 578 -7.48 23.61 -12.85
C GLU A 578 -7.20 24.73 -11.83
N GLU A 579 -8.05 25.76 -11.80
CA GLU A 579 -7.86 26.90 -10.87
C GLU A 579 -7.80 26.48 -9.40
N ALA A 580 -8.61 25.49 -8.99
CA ALA A 580 -8.60 24.97 -7.61
C ALA A 580 -7.27 24.27 -7.25
N GLU A 581 -6.70 23.50 -8.18
CA GLU A 581 -5.39 22.85 -8.01
C GLU A 581 -4.27 23.89 -7.90
N LYS A 582 -4.28 24.92 -8.77
CA LYS A 582 -3.31 26.04 -8.70
C LYS A 582 -3.44 26.85 -7.40
N ALA A 583 -4.66 27.08 -6.92
CA ALA A 583 -4.90 27.80 -5.68
C ALA A 583 -4.37 27.03 -4.46
N TYR A 584 -4.49 25.70 -4.45
CA TYR A 584 -3.90 24.85 -3.43
C TYR A 584 -2.37 24.90 -3.44
N ASP A 585 -1.75 24.74 -4.61
CA ASP A 585 -0.30 24.83 -4.76
C ASP A 585 0.27 26.22 -4.45
N ALA A 586 -0.55 27.27 -4.51
CA ALA A 586 -0.15 28.61 -4.14
C ALA A 586 0.05 28.80 -2.63
N ILE A 587 -0.46 27.89 -1.81
CA ILE A 587 -0.38 27.96 -0.33
C ILE A 587 0.27 26.74 0.32
N VAL A 588 0.33 25.60 -0.38
CA VAL A 588 0.97 24.38 0.10
C VAL A 588 2.36 24.24 -0.52
N GLY A 589 3.38 24.05 0.33
CA GLY A 589 4.76 23.81 -0.09
C GLY A 589 5.04 22.34 -0.40
N LEU A 590 6.16 22.08 -1.05
CA LEU A 590 6.69 20.74 -1.25
C LEU A 590 7.18 20.17 0.08
N VAL A 591 6.79 18.93 0.38
CA VAL A 591 7.21 18.21 1.58
C VAL A 591 8.23 17.14 1.19
N ARG A 592 9.24 16.94 2.03
CA ARG A 592 10.22 15.85 1.93
C ARG A 592 10.06 14.97 3.16
N VAL A 593 9.68 13.72 2.95
CA VAL A 593 9.68 12.70 4.00
C VAL A 593 11.05 12.04 4.00
N GLU A 594 11.71 11.92 5.15
CA GLU A 594 13.05 11.31 5.25
C GLU A 594 13.05 9.85 4.77
N ALA A 595 14.18 9.43 4.18
CA ALA A 595 14.36 8.05 3.75
C ALA A 595 14.59 7.14 4.96
N SER A 596 14.20 5.87 4.82
CA SER A 596 14.38 4.91 5.91
C SER A 596 15.86 4.69 6.21
N ASP A 597 16.19 4.45 7.49
CA ASP A 597 17.57 4.12 7.90
C ASP A 597 17.91 2.68 7.49
N LYS A 598 18.94 2.55 6.65
CA LYS A 598 19.36 1.29 6.03
C LYS A 598 20.63 0.71 6.66
N MET A 599 21.25 1.42 7.58
CA MET A 599 22.50 0.97 8.19
C MET A 599 22.21 -0.04 9.30
N LYS A 600 22.01 -1.30 8.90
CA LYS A 600 21.91 -2.44 9.82
C LYS A 600 23.01 -2.36 10.88
N ARG A 601 22.63 -2.55 12.13
CA ARG A 601 23.55 -2.47 13.28
C ARG A 601 23.87 -3.85 13.87
N GLY A 602 23.13 -4.89 13.51
CA GLY A 602 23.32 -6.25 13.99
C GLY A 602 22.63 -6.47 15.34
N LEU A 603 23.36 -6.98 16.34
CA LEU A 603 22.81 -7.31 17.66
C LEU A 603 22.49 -6.03 18.45
N LEU A 604 21.22 -5.65 18.53
CA LEU A 604 20.75 -4.41 19.15
C LEU A 604 20.68 -4.49 20.67
N VAL A 605 20.03 -5.55 21.16
CA VAL A 605 19.86 -5.81 22.60
C VAL A 605 20.41 -7.19 22.91
N SER A 606 21.17 -7.31 23.99
CA SER A 606 21.63 -8.58 24.54
C SER A 606 21.76 -8.47 26.05
N LEU A 607 21.10 -9.36 26.78
CA LEU A 607 21.32 -9.56 28.21
C LEU A 607 21.49 -11.06 28.51
N ASP A 608 22.25 -11.36 29.55
CA ASP A 608 22.56 -12.73 29.96
C ASP A 608 22.72 -12.79 31.48
N ALA A 609 21.98 -13.69 32.13
CA ALA A 609 22.07 -13.89 33.58
C ALA A 609 23.40 -14.52 34.01
N ASP A 610 24.17 -15.11 33.09
CA ASP A 610 25.50 -15.65 33.41
C ASP A 610 26.51 -14.57 33.81
N ASP A 611 26.22 -13.30 33.49
CA ASP A 611 27.03 -12.13 33.90
C ASP A 611 26.96 -11.85 35.42
N PHE A 612 26.03 -12.49 36.13
CA PHE A 612 25.77 -12.26 37.55
C PHE A 612 26.02 -13.52 38.39
N ALA A 613 26.20 -13.35 39.70
CA ALA A 613 26.29 -14.45 40.65
C ALA A 613 24.90 -14.85 41.16
N VAL A 614 24.72 -16.13 41.49
CA VAL A 614 23.50 -16.61 42.15
C VAL A 614 23.37 -15.91 43.51
N GLY A 615 22.19 -15.35 43.78
CA GLY A 615 21.88 -14.54 44.95
C GLY A 615 22.04 -13.02 44.76
N ASP A 616 22.55 -12.57 43.61
CA ASP A 616 22.66 -11.13 43.33
C ASP A 616 21.26 -10.48 43.27
N THR A 617 21.14 -9.32 43.91
CA THR A 617 19.98 -8.42 43.75
C THR A 617 20.28 -7.42 42.65
N VAL A 618 19.58 -7.54 41.52
CA VAL A 618 19.88 -6.80 40.30
C VAL A 618 18.80 -5.76 40.02
N GLY A 619 19.14 -4.49 40.25
CA GLY A 619 18.31 -3.33 39.87
C GLY A 619 18.63 -2.76 38.49
N TYR A 620 19.78 -3.14 37.91
CA TYR A 620 20.29 -2.63 36.64
C TYR A 620 20.88 -3.78 35.81
N ILE A 621 20.44 -3.94 34.57
CA ILE A 621 20.95 -4.96 33.64
C ILE A 621 21.60 -4.25 32.45
N PRO A 622 22.92 -4.29 32.29
CA PRO A 622 23.59 -3.68 31.14
C PRO A 622 23.13 -4.29 29.82
N ASN A 623 22.95 -3.46 28.79
CA ASN A 623 22.80 -3.96 27.42
C ASN A 623 24.16 -4.26 26.81
N LYS A 624 24.38 -5.50 26.36
CA LYS A 624 25.60 -5.94 25.65
C LYS A 624 25.49 -5.85 24.13
N GLY A 625 24.35 -5.38 23.60
CA GLY A 625 24.19 -5.08 22.18
C GLY A 625 24.87 -3.77 21.76
N VAL A 626 24.77 -3.43 20.48
CA VAL A 626 25.37 -2.21 19.90
C VAL A 626 24.65 -0.93 20.32
N VAL A 627 23.45 -1.03 20.89
CA VAL A 627 22.73 0.12 21.46
C VAL A 627 23.20 0.32 22.90
N GLU A 628 23.95 1.38 23.17
CA GLU A 628 24.45 1.66 24.52
C GLU A 628 23.31 1.94 25.51
N GLY A 629 23.43 1.43 26.73
CA GLY A 629 22.51 1.69 27.83
C GLY A 629 22.28 0.47 28.71
N TYR A 630 21.22 0.52 29.52
CA TYR A 630 20.86 -0.52 30.48
C TYR A 630 19.35 -0.60 30.66
N PHE A 631 18.88 -1.66 31.30
CA PHE A 631 17.53 -1.78 31.84
C PHE A 631 17.55 -1.44 33.33
N GLU A 632 16.64 -0.59 33.78
CA GLU A 632 16.51 -0.17 35.17
C GLU A 632 15.16 -0.58 35.75
N THR A 633 15.17 -1.15 36.95
CA THR A 633 13.95 -1.54 37.64
C THR A 633 13.08 -0.33 37.96
N GLN A 634 11.78 -0.50 37.80
CA GLN A 634 10.79 0.55 38.06
C GLN A 634 10.05 0.34 39.39
N LYS A 635 10.12 -0.86 39.97
CA LYS A 635 9.44 -1.19 41.24
C LYS A 635 10.31 -2.03 42.18
N ALA A 636 10.77 -3.19 41.73
CA ALA A 636 11.58 -4.09 42.54
C ALA A 636 12.70 -4.74 41.72
N PRO A 637 13.91 -4.90 42.29
CA PRO A 637 14.99 -5.62 41.61
C PRO A 637 14.66 -7.11 41.49
N VAL A 638 15.31 -7.78 40.53
CA VAL A 638 15.25 -9.24 40.40
C VAL A 638 16.34 -9.89 41.24
N ILE A 639 16.13 -11.14 41.62
CA ILE A 639 17.17 -11.98 42.24
C ILE A 639 17.66 -12.98 41.19
N VAL A 640 18.97 -13.16 41.10
CA VAL A 640 19.56 -14.16 40.21
C VAL A 640 19.53 -15.52 40.90
N GLU A 641 18.93 -16.52 40.26
CA GLU A 641 18.84 -17.88 40.78
C GLU A 641 19.30 -18.89 39.74
N GLU A 642 19.72 -20.07 40.19
CA GLU A 642 19.96 -21.20 39.31
C GLU A 642 18.71 -22.09 39.23
N GLN A 643 18.17 -22.24 38.02
CA GLN A 643 17.04 -23.11 37.74
C GLN A 643 17.43 -24.13 36.67
N GLN A 644 17.36 -25.42 37.04
CA GLN A 644 17.65 -26.54 36.13
C GLN A 644 18.99 -26.38 35.37
N GLY A 645 20.03 -25.89 36.06
CA GLY A 645 21.38 -25.72 35.50
C GLY A 645 21.61 -24.44 34.67
N LYS A 646 20.70 -23.45 34.75
CA LYS A 646 20.87 -22.12 34.14
C LYS A 646 20.69 -21.03 35.19
N LYS A 647 21.56 -20.03 35.20
CA LYS A 647 21.31 -18.79 35.95
C LYS A 647 20.19 -17.99 35.27
N ALA A 648 19.35 -17.34 36.05
CA ALA A 648 18.25 -16.57 35.51
C ALA A 648 17.81 -15.44 36.45
N PHE A 649 17.31 -14.36 35.87
CA PHE A 649 16.61 -13.31 36.59
C PHE A 649 15.22 -13.82 36.99
N ARG A 650 14.93 -13.85 38.28
CA ARG A 650 13.64 -14.28 38.83
C ARG A 650 12.64 -13.13 38.89
N PHE A 651 11.48 -13.33 38.27
CA PHE A 651 10.32 -12.44 38.28
C PHE A 651 9.15 -13.11 39.01
N GLU A 652 8.45 -12.36 39.86
CA GLU A 652 7.30 -12.77 40.66
C GLU A 652 6.03 -12.00 40.29
N GLY A 653 6.02 -11.35 39.12
CA GLY A 653 4.92 -10.50 38.66
C GLY A 653 4.95 -9.05 39.19
N GLU A 654 5.93 -8.69 40.04
CA GLU A 654 6.11 -7.32 40.51
C GLU A 654 7.33 -6.61 39.93
N GLN A 655 8.34 -7.38 39.50
CA GLN A 655 9.57 -6.84 38.92
C GLN A 655 9.32 -6.46 37.47
N PHE A 656 9.63 -5.23 37.10
CA PHE A 656 9.67 -4.82 35.71
C PHE A 656 10.74 -3.75 35.51
N PHE A 657 11.29 -3.74 34.30
CA PHE A 657 12.38 -2.84 33.92
C PHE A 657 11.99 -2.02 32.72
N ARG A 658 12.60 -0.83 32.62
CA ARG A 658 12.55 0.01 31.43
C ARG A 658 13.97 0.26 30.94
N SER A 659 14.18 0.25 29.62
CA SER A 659 15.47 0.61 29.03
C SER A 659 15.77 2.11 29.20
N SER A 660 17.04 2.44 29.39
CA SER A 660 17.57 3.82 29.31
C SER A 660 17.80 4.28 27.86
N PHE A 661 17.54 3.40 26.90
CA PHE A 661 17.84 3.58 25.47
C PHE A 661 16.59 3.37 24.62
N THR A 662 16.61 3.95 23.41
CA THR A 662 15.63 3.72 22.35
C THR A 662 16.16 2.71 21.35
N LEU A 663 15.27 2.00 20.64
CA LEU A 663 15.70 1.14 19.54
C LEU A 663 15.90 1.96 18.25
N PRO A 664 16.89 1.59 17.40
CA PRO A 664 17.21 2.32 16.20
C PRO A 664 16.07 2.29 15.18
N ALA A 665 16.08 3.27 14.27
CA ALA A 665 15.10 3.35 13.18
C ALA A 665 15.15 2.16 12.22
N THR A 666 16.22 1.35 12.26
CA THR A 666 16.38 0.13 11.44
C THR A 666 15.35 -0.96 11.75
N LEU A 667 14.64 -0.90 12.88
CA LEU A 667 13.53 -1.81 13.22
C LEU A 667 12.13 -1.26 12.88
N ARG A 668 12.01 -0.07 12.31
CA ARG A 668 10.72 0.55 11.97
C ARG A 668 10.05 -0.08 10.75
N ASP A 669 8.79 0.27 10.53
CA ASP A 669 7.98 -0.18 9.40
C ASP A 669 7.94 -1.71 9.33
N ASN A 670 8.27 -2.29 8.18
CA ASN A 670 8.24 -3.72 7.92
C ASN A 670 9.66 -4.33 7.95
N ALA A 671 10.54 -3.78 8.78
CA ALA A 671 11.94 -4.19 8.84
C ALA A 671 12.11 -5.67 9.25
N PRO A 672 13.03 -6.41 8.61
CA PRO A 672 13.43 -7.73 9.07
C PRO A 672 14.04 -7.69 10.47
N TYR A 673 13.78 -8.71 11.29
CA TYR A 673 14.35 -8.83 12.63
C TYR A 673 14.51 -10.30 13.05
N THR A 674 15.31 -10.51 14.10
CA THR A 674 15.43 -11.81 14.79
C THR A 674 15.35 -11.59 16.29
N LEU A 675 14.61 -12.42 17.00
CA LEU A 675 14.50 -12.43 18.45
C LEU A 675 14.87 -13.82 18.98
N GLU A 676 15.73 -13.89 20.00
CA GLU A 676 16.13 -15.12 20.68
C GLU A 676 15.97 -14.97 22.20
N VAL A 677 15.24 -15.88 22.84
CA VAL A 677 14.97 -15.85 24.28
C VAL A 677 15.09 -17.23 24.91
N TRP A 678 15.67 -17.27 26.11
CA TRP A 678 15.61 -18.42 27.01
C TRP A 678 14.80 -18.07 28.25
N VAL A 679 13.61 -18.68 28.35
CA VAL A 679 12.62 -18.38 29.39
C VAL A 679 12.06 -19.66 30.02
N LEU A 680 11.67 -19.60 31.29
CA LEU A 680 10.98 -20.66 32.00
C LEU A 680 9.88 -20.07 32.89
N ASN A 681 8.65 -20.56 32.75
CA ASN A 681 7.55 -20.27 33.66
C ASN A 681 7.28 -21.50 34.51
N PRO A 682 7.40 -21.44 35.85
CA PRO A 682 7.04 -22.57 36.72
C PRO A 682 5.57 -22.94 36.56
N GLU A 683 4.72 -21.93 36.51
CA GLU A 683 3.30 -21.98 36.16
C GLU A 683 3.08 -20.89 35.11
N MET A 684 2.29 -21.18 34.08
CA MET A 684 1.96 -20.25 33.00
C MET A 684 0.53 -19.73 33.17
N ALA A 685 0.40 -18.41 33.14
CA ALA A 685 -0.88 -17.73 33.01
C ALA A 685 -1.31 -17.62 31.53
N GLU A 686 -2.48 -17.03 31.28
CA GLU A 686 -3.02 -16.87 29.93
C GLU A 686 -2.14 -15.98 29.06
N ASN A 687 -1.69 -14.83 29.59
CA ASN A 687 -0.73 -13.93 28.95
C ASN A 687 0.26 -13.40 29.99
N GLU A 688 1.55 -13.56 29.73
CA GLU A 688 2.66 -13.03 30.55
C GLU A 688 3.71 -12.39 29.63
N CYS A 689 3.91 -11.08 29.74
CA CYS A 689 4.81 -10.33 28.86
C CYS A 689 6.26 -10.44 29.35
N VAL A 690 7.10 -11.17 28.63
CA VAL A 690 8.53 -11.30 28.93
C VAL A 690 9.26 -10.01 28.55
N VAL A 691 9.02 -9.52 27.34
CA VAL A 691 9.61 -8.29 26.79
C VAL A 691 8.65 -7.63 25.79
N ASP A 692 8.52 -6.31 25.89
CA ASP A 692 7.82 -5.47 24.91
C ASP A 692 8.83 -4.49 24.30
N PHE A 693 9.04 -4.60 22.99
CA PHE A 693 9.99 -3.76 22.26
C PHE A 693 9.37 -2.46 21.74
N THR A 694 8.07 -2.26 21.91
CA THR A 694 7.37 -1.11 21.34
C THR A 694 6.38 -0.53 22.35
N SER A 695 6.23 0.78 22.39
CA SER A 695 5.19 1.42 23.21
C SER A 695 3.87 1.66 22.44
N SER A 696 3.72 1.11 21.23
CA SER A 696 2.50 1.27 20.42
C SER A 696 1.37 0.38 20.94
N HIS A 697 0.14 0.84 20.75
CA HIS A 697 -1.09 0.07 20.99
C HIS A 697 -1.86 -0.22 19.70
N ASP A 698 -1.35 0.25 18.56
CA ASP A 698 -2.02 0.08 17.28
C ASP A 698 -1.71 -1.30 16.67
N GLU A 699 -2.64 -1.79 15.88
CA GLU A 699 -2.58 -3.10 15.22
C GLU A 699 -1.37 -3.19 14.26
N MET A 700 -0.62 -4.30 14.32
CA MET A 700 0.59 -4.59 13.53
C MET A 700 1.81 -3.71 13.82
N GLU A 701 1.75 -2.86 14.85
CA GLU A 701 2.85 -1.95 15.18
C GLU A 701 3.71 -2.43 16.37
N LYS A 702 3.45 -3.66 16.84
CA LYS A 702 4.00 -4.21 18.08
C LYS A 702 4.95 -5.37 17.82
N ILE A 703 6.02 -5.46 18.63
CA ILE A 703 6.84 -6.67 18.75
C ILE A 703 6.93 -6.96 20.24
N MET A 704 6.07 -7.87 20.71
CA MET A 704 6.00 -8.21 22.13
C MET A 704 6.02 -9.71 22.32
N LEU A 705 7.03 -10.19 23.04
CA LEU A 705 7.14 -11.59 23.39
C LEU A 705 6.30 -11.89 24.62
N VAL A 706 5.38 -12.81 24.46
CA VAL A 706 4.52 -13.33 25.52
C VAL A 706 4.94 -14.77 25.80
N ASN A 707 4.81 -15.23 27.04
CA ASN A 707 4.96 -16.64 27.36
C ASN A 707 3.78 -17.13 28.21
N GLY A 708 2.62 -17.24 27.57
CA GLY A 708 1.35 -17.60 28.18
C GLY A 708 0.59 -18.68 27.40
N THR A 709 -0.54 -19.12 27.94
CA THR A 709 -1.32 -20.24 27.41
C THR A 709 -2.43 -19.85 26.44
N GLU A 710 -2.64 -18.56 26.17
CA GLU A 710 -3.67 -18.10 25.23
C GLU A 710 -3.43 -18.69 23.82
N PRO A 711 -4.32 -19.56 23.31
CA PRO A 711 -4.10 -20.29 22.06
C PRO A 711 -3.98 -19.39 20.83
N ARG A 712 -4.49 -18.16 20.87
CA ARG A 712 -4.39 -17.20 19.76
C ARG A 712 -3.10 -16.38 19.77
N CYS A 713 -2.67 -15.88 20.93
CA CYS A 713 -1.66 -14.82 21.02
C CYS A 713 -0.66 -14.97 22.19
N GLY A 714 -0.62 -16.13 22.86
CA GLY A 714 0.17 -16.35 24.07
C GLY A 714 1.68 -16.46 23.89
N MET A 715 2.23 -16.40 22.67
CA MET A 715 3.67 -16.55 22.40
C MET A 715 4.32 -15.30 21.80
N LEU A 716 3.65 -14.63 20.86
CA LEU A 716 4.14 -13.40 20.23
C LEU A 716 2.94 -12.56 19.84
N ASN A 717 3.04 -11.25 20.05
CA ASN A 717 1.92 -10.35 19.84
C ASN A 717 2.34 -9.14 19.01
N HIS A 718 1.48 -8.82 18.06
CA HIS A 718 1.55 -7.65 17.18
C HIS A 718 0.31 -6.76 17.32
N TYR A 719 -0.59 -7.07 18.26
CA TYR A 719 -1.96 -6.56 18.38
C TYR A 719 -2.80 -6.77 17.12
N GLY A 720 -2.42 -7.74 16.30
CA GLY A 720 -3.17 -8.18 15.13
C GLY A 720 -3.97 -9.43 15.44
N TRP A 721 -5.16 -9.58 14.86
CA TRP A 721 -5.95 -10.78 15.12
C TRP A 721 -5.27 -12.06 14.60
N TYR A 722 -4.72 -12.00 13.39
CA TYR A 722 -4.12 -13.14 12.69
C TYR A 722 -2.61 -13.19 12.85
N GLU A 723 -1.97 -12.05 12.99
CA GLU A 723 -0.53 -11.85 13.02
C GLU A 723 0.02 -12.42 14.34
N ASP A 724 -0.71 -12.24 15.44
CA ASP A 724 -0.39 -12.80 16.75
C ASP A 724 -0.16 -14.32 16.71
N VAL A 725 0.75 -14.81 17.55
CA VAL A 725 1.10 -16.23 17.64
C VAL A 725 0.76 -16.77 19.02
N GLY A 726 -0.04 -17.83 19.06
CA GLY A 726 -0.27 -18.66 20.23
C GLY A 726 0.18 -20.10 19.98
N TYR A 727 0.21 -20.90 21.04
CA TYR A 727 0.57 -22.31 20.96
C TYR A 727 -0.39 -23.16 21.78
N LYS A 728 -1.16 -24.04 21.11
CA LYS A 728 -2.20 -24.86 21.77
C LYS A 728 -1.66 -25.76 22.88
N GLU A 729 -0.39 -26.15 22.78
CA GLU A 729 0.28 -27.01 23.76
C GLU A 729 1.19 -26.21 24.71
N ALA A 730 1.04 -24.88 24.77
CA ALA A 730 1.84 -24.01 25.63
C ALA A 730 1.90 -24.48 27.09
N LYS A 731 0.78 -24.96 27.64
CA LYS A 731 0.73 -25.51 29.02
C LYS A 731 1.72 -26.66 29.24
N SER A 732 2.05 -27.43 28.20
CA SER A 732 3.03 -28.53 28.31
C SER A 732 4.48 -28.06 28.52
N LEU A 733 4.73 -26.76 28.34
CA LEU A 733 6.02 -26.09 28.53
C LEU A 733 6.23 -25.60 29.97
N GLU A 734 5.21 -25.69 30.84
CA GLU A 734 5.32 -25.34 32.25
C GLU A 734 6.45 -26.10 32.95
N GLY A 735 7.19 -25.37 33.78
CA GLY A 735 8.33 -25.90 34.53
C GLY A 735 9.49 -26.34 33.65
N LYS A 736 9.55 -25.96 32.37
CA LYS A 736 10.65 -26.31 31.45
C LYS A 736 11.27 -25.08 30.83
N TRP A 737 12.57 -25.18 30.54
CA TRP A 737 13.26 -24.18 29.75
C TRP A 737 12.73 -24.18 28.31
N GLN A 738 12.50 -22.98 27.80
CA GLN A 738 12.03 -22.73 26.44
C GLN A 738 13.06 -21.88 25.72
N HIS A 739 13.55 -22.38 24.58
CA HIS A 739 14.30 -21.59 23.61
C HIS A 739 13.33 -21.08 22.57
N ILE A 740 12.93 -19.81 22.67
CA ILE A 740 12.06 -19.16 21.71
C ILE A 740 12.92 -18.42 20.70
N TYR A 741 12.71 -18.68 19.41
CA TYR A 741 13.44 -18.06 18.32
C TYR A 741 12.45 -17.57 17.27
N VAL A 742 12.45 -16.27 17.00
CA VAL A 742 11.58 -15.62 16.01
C VAL A 742 12.44 -15.03 14.92
N VAL A 743 12.07 -15.24 13.66
CA VAL A 743 12.73 -14.63 12.50
C VAL A 743 11.67 -14.06 11.58
N PHE A 744 11.76 -12.78 11.30
CA PHE A 744 10.93 -12.09 10.31
C PHE A 744 11.81 -11.56 9.18
N ASP A 745 11.53 -11.94 7.93
CA ASP A 745 12.33 -11.55 6.77
C ASP A 745 11.80 -10.33 6.00
N GLY A 746 10.79 -9.63 6.54
CA GLY A 746 10.06 -8.58 5.86
C GLY A 746 8.89 -9.09 5.02
N ARG A 747 8.57 -10.39 5.08
CA ARG A 747 7.35 -11.00 4.53
C ARG A 747 6.85 -12.15 5.41
N ILE A 748 7.70 -13.13 5.68
CA ILE A 748 7.37 -14.33 6.45
C ILE A 748 7.96 -14.22 7.86
N GLU A 749 7.10 -14.32 8.86
CA GLU A 749 7.51 -14.52 10.25
C GLU A 749 7.44 -15.99 10.63
N LYS A 750 8.53 -16.51 11.19
CA LYS A 750 8.62 -17.86 11.72
C LYS A 750 8.94 -17.83 13.21
N VAL A 751 8.15 -18.56 13.98
CA VAL A 751 8.33 -18.72 15.43
C VAL A 751 8.68 -20.18 15.72
N TYR A 752 9.81 -20.38 16.40
CA TYR A 752 10.29 -21.68 16.85
C TYR A 752 10.31 -21.74 18.38
N ILE A 753 9.94 -22.88 18.94
CA ILE A 753 10.09 -23.19 20.36
C ILE A 753 10.90 -24.48 20.47
N ASN A 754 12.02 -24.45 21.18
CA ASN A 754 12.93 -25.58 21.35
C ASN A 754 13.37 -26.22 20.02
N GLY A 755 13.57 -25.37 19.00
CA GLY A 755 13.94 -25.77 17.64
C GLY A 755 12.79 -26.28 16.77
N GLN A 756 11.59 -26.48 17.32
CA GLN A 756 10.40 -26.87 16.56
C GLN A 756 9.69 -25.64 16.00
N LEU A 757 9.37 -25.65 14.69
CA LEU A 757 8.56 -24.61 14.07
C LEU A 757 7.12 -24.68 14.59
N ILE A 758 6.64 -23.59 15.20
CA ILE A 758 5.30 -23.48 15.77
C ILE A 758 4.37 -22.66 14.88
N SER A 759 4.90 -21.59 14.27
CA SER A 759 4.15 -20.69 13.40
C SER A 759 5.00 -20.24 12.21
N SER A 760 4.38 -20.12 11.04
CA SER A 760 4.96 -19.50 9.84
C SER A 760 3.85 -18.73 9.13
N LYS A 761 3.91 -17.40 9.11
CA LYS A 761 2.84 -16.55 8.57
C LYS A 761 3.40 -15.49 7.63
N ASP A 762 2.67 -15.26 6.54
CA ASP A 762 2.84 -14.07 5.69
C ASP A 762 2.12 -12.91 6.38
N ILE A 763 2.91 -11.94 6.87
CA ILE A 763 2.43 -10.80 7.65
C ILE A 763 3.15 -9.53 7.20
N GLN A 764 2.55 -8.41 7.54
CA GLN A 764 3.17 -7.11 7.36
C GLN A 764 3.08 -6.32 8.66
N LEU A 765 4.24 -5.84 9.10
CA LEU A 765 4.37 -5.02 10.29
C LEU A 765 4.60 -3.55 9.92
N LEU A 766 4.18 -2.66 10.81
CA LEU A 766 4.29 -1.21 10.65
C LEU A 766 4.85 -0.57 11.91
N ILE A 767 5.97 -1.11 12.38
CA ILE A 767 6.58 -0.75 13.66
C ILE A 767 6.90 0.76 13.72
N LYS A 768 6.39 1.42 14.75
CA LYS A 768 6.59 2.86 14.98
C LYS A 768 7.92 3.18 15.65
N PRO A 769 8.28 4.47 15.78
CA PRO A 769 9.41 4.88 16.60
C PRO A 769 9.32 4.31 18.02
N ILE A 770 10.31 3.51 18.39
CA ILE A 770 10.40 2.82 19.67
C ILE A 770 11.01 3.77 20.71
N GLN A 771 10.25 4.10 21.73
CA GLN A 771 10.68 5.04 22.77
C GLN A 771 11.49 4.38 23.90
N PHE A 772 11.19 3.12 24.19
CA PHE A 772 11.86 2.31 25.20
C PHE A 772 11.41 0.85 25.05
N VAL A 773 12.14 -0.05 25.71
CA VAL A 773 11.82 -1.47 25.83
C VAL A 773 11.46 -1.75 27.29
N THR A 774 10.45 -2.57 27.54
CA THR A 774 10.12 -3.05 28.89
C THR A 774 10.42 -4.54 29.04
N LEU A 775 10.86 -4.94 30.24
CA LEU A 775 11.05 -6.35 30.61
C LEU A 775 10.15 -6.68 31.81
N GLY A 776 9.52 -7.86 31.77
CA GLY A 776 8.68 -8.38 32.86
C GLY A 776 7.25 -7.82 32.91
N GLN A 777 6.89 -6.91 32.00
CA GLN A 777 5.56 -6.33 31.84
C GLN A 777 5.47 -5.63 30.48
N ASN A 778 4.27 -5.47 29.91
CA ASN A 778 4.10 -4.69 28.69
C ASN A 778 4.13 -3.17 28.95
N ALA A 779 4.24 -2.37 27.89
CA ALA A 779 4.33 -0.91 28.00
C ALA A 779 3.07 -0.26 28.64
N GLU A 780 1.92 -0.93 28.60
CA GLU A 780 0.66 -0.49 29.19
C GLU A 780 0.50 -0.82 30.68
N GLY A 781 1.46 -1.54 31.29
CA GLY A 781 1.38 -1.95 32.69
C GLY A 781 0.48 -3.18 32.93
N ASN A 782 0.26 -4.00 31.92
CA ASN A 782 -0.50 -5.25 31.96
C ASN A 782 0.41 -6.48 31.73
N TRP A 783 -0.17 -7.68 31.91
CA TRP A 783 0.49 -8.98 31.69
C TRP A 783 1.84 -9.11 32.41
N PRO A 784 1.86 -8.98 33.75
CA PRO A 784 3.08 -9.14 34.53
C PRO A 784 3.66 -10.55 34.32
N PHE A 785 4.98 -10.63 34.20
CA PHE A 785 5.69 -11.90 34.03
C PHE A 785 6.06 -12.51 35.37
N SER A 786 5.78 -13.80 35.54
CA SER A 786 6.18 -14.60 36.68
C SER A 786 6.98 -15.83 36.22
N GLY A 787 8.30 -15.78 36.39
CA GLY A 787 9.18 -16.82 35.87
C GLY A 787 10.66 -16.43 35.87
N TYR A 788 11.42 -17.08 35.00
CA TYR A 788 12.87 -16.99 34.94
C TYR A 788 13.31 -16.62 33.53
N LEU A 789 14.07 -15.53 33.40
CA LEU A 789 14.68 -15.09 32.14
C LEU A 789 16.18 -15.34 32.21
N HIS A 790 16.71 -16.24 31.37
CA HIS A 790 18.14 -16.53 31.31
C HIS A 790 18.86 -15.60 30.34
N ALA A 791 18.35 -15.45 29.12
CA ALA A 791 18.95 -14.61 28.09
C ALA A 791 17.90 -14.06 27.12
N LEU A 792 18.17 -12.87 26.58
CA LEU A 792 17.34 -12.19 25.57
C LEU A 792 18.26 -11.50 24.56
N LYS A 793 17.97 -11.65 23.26
CA LYS A 793 18.66 -10.97 22.17
C LYS A 793 17.71 -10.53 21.07
N ILE A 794 17.93 -9.35 20.48
CA ILE A 794 17.24 -8.91 19.25
C ILE A 794 18.24 -8.33 18.24
N TRP A 795 18.08 -8.69 16.97
CA TRP A 795 18.83 -8.18 15.83
C TRP A 795 17.91 -7.46 14.84
N ASP A 796 18.42 -6.42 14.17
CA ASP A 796 17.76 -5.79 13.01
C ASP A 796 18.03 -6.53 11.69
N GLU A 797 18.15 -7.86 11.78
CA GLU A 797 18.42 -8.74 10.65
C GLU A 797 17.61 -10.03 10.77
N ALA A 798 17.17 -10.57 9.64
CA ALA A 798 16.63 -11.92 9.56
C ALA A 798 17.77 -12.94 9.56
N LEU A 799 17.90 -13.69 10.65
CA LEU A 799 18.91 -14.72 10.86
C LEU A 799 18.18 -16.06 10.96
N PRO A 800 18.09 -16.85 9.88
CA PRO A 800 17.42 -18.14 9.93
C PRO A 800 18.02 -19.03 11.02
N LEU A 801 17.16 -19.74 11.77
CA LEU A 801 17.60 -20.73 12.74
C LEU A 801 18.47 -21.77 12.01
N LYS A 802 19.72 -21.89 12.41
CA LYS A 802 20.61 -22.91 11.85
C LYS A 802 20.24 -24.27 12.46
N ASP A 803 20.01 -25.27 11.62
CA ASP A 803 19.94 -26.66 12.07
C ASP A 803 21.25 -26.98 12.80
N LYS A 804 21.15 -27.35 14.08
CA LYS A 804 22.30 -27.76 14.89
C LYS A 804 22.71 -29.20 14.59
#